data_AF-A0A7X9B379-F1
#
_entry.id   AF-A0A7X9B379-F1
#
_cell.length_a   1.000
_cell.length_b   1.000
_cell.length_c   1.000
_cell.angle_alpha   90.00
_cell.angle_beta   90.00
_cell.angle_gamma   90.00
#
_symmetry.space_group_name_H-M   'P 1'
#
loop_
_entity.id
_entity.type
_entity.pdbx_description
1 polymer ?
#
loop_
_entity_poly.entity_id
_entity_poly.type
_entity_poly.pdbx_seq_one_letter_code
_entity_poly.pdbx_strand_id
1 'polypeptide(L)'
;MKNTTLTRILAAFVLAGAIAGSYAENPVRLDNAGRLVIGDIRFSADFWDGKRNFIQGRDKEWRVTDRKNDDSGQWWREGLLSLPQDAPVPFTSQLKQSAPGVFTYDMTVDKTTRDFSFRTSLPGDVFVGRCFRLDDQELTLPLEKDQVEIFSGKAGNIVIPCRDGVATLECKDAINVRIHDYRPRPNHFSMLLSMPKVTPERSRLSLAVTYQRYQATPLDLRRAANMGFTDDTADDGVGGWTDQGPENDLRMLPTGRQRFRGTDFAIIDPQSNDGKSCIALAGAARTCFPASAAVELADAPRGNWLFLLHASAWGSSSQDLGHIVVTYQDGDKQDIPVRYGSDVGNWRCPGACENGEVVWTGENRSAFVGLYRSAYPLANKPIKGIAFKSSVHAVWLIVAASVGEHRPPRDMSAPFYIVANEDWQPIDFAKDVEPGSVMDFSWRLDAPAGKYGPVRIRNGRFVFNERPNQPLRFYGTNLCSGGPYTSKEWAERLADRIAAYGFNVLRLHHHDGGMVMKDNTTRLNPETIDQLDYLIHCLKQRGIYITTDLYISRRLPKGEIPEYPDVLSDITAYKAMFWLLDSVWHNWRNYCENYLNHVNPYTGMTIKDDPALISISIINEGNIKSCWAANAFTRKLYEERFQAWLTHHQLDDQGVPEQRNRLFERFLTETYEKRFAQMTSFLREQGVRCPLSDQNMGTTLKLSQMRRLYDYTDNHGYSSHPRFAAKSWQLPSLVTQRSAIGSPLSLL
;
A
#
# COMPACT_ATOMS: atom_id res chain seq x y z
N MET A 1 -25.05 -5.38 -39.40
CA MET A 1 -25.84 -5.44 -38.15
C MET A 1 -25.04 -6.18 -37.08
N LYS A 2 -24.14 -5.48 -36.37
CA LYS A 2 -23.41 -5.89 -35.15
C LYS A 2 -22.39 -4.78 -34.86
N ASN A 3 -22.87 -3.58 -34.53
CA ASN A 3 -22.00 -2.48 -34.06
C ASN A 3 -22.77 -1.41 -33.27
N THR A 4 -23.91 -1.76 -32.69
CA THR A 4 -24.79 -0.85 -31.94
C THR A 4 -24.88 -1.17 -30.45
N THR A 5 -24.24 -2.24 -29.98
CA THR A 5 -24.29 -2.67 -28.58
C THR A 5 -23.12 -2.16 -27.75
N LEU A 6 -21.93 -1.96 -28.35
CA LEU A 6 -20.73 -1.48 -27.64
C LEU A 6 -20.81 0.02 -27.28
N THR A 7 -21.40 0.83 -28.17
CA THR A 7 -21.56 2.28 -27.97
C THR A 7 -22.57 2.62 -26.87
N ARG A 8 -23.54 1.71 -26.59
CA ARG A 8 -24.49 1.86 -25.48
C ARG A 8 -23.92 1.46 -24.12
N ILE A 9 -22.89 0.60 -24.09
CA ILE A 9 -22.24 0.17 -22.85
C ILE A 9 -21.18 1.20 -22.41
N LEU A 10 -20.48 1.87 -23.33
CA LEU A 10 -19.61 3.00 -22.98
C LEU A 10 -20.41 4.26 -22.55
N ALA A 11 -21.56 4.52 -23.17
CA ALA A 11 -22.44 5.61 -22.75
C ALA A 11 -23.01 5.38 -21.33
N ALA A 12 -23.24 4.13 -20.92
CA ALA A 12 -23.72 3.81 -19.57
C ALA A 12 -22.66 4.03 -18.46
N PHE A 13 -21.36 3.90 -18.76
CA PHE A 13 -20.30 4.21 -17.81
C PHE A 13 -19.98 5.71 -17.70
N VAL A 14 -20.27 6.50 -18.75
CA VAL A 14 -20.17 7.97 -18.70
C VAL A 14 -21.43 8.61 -18.11
N LEU A 15 -22.61 7.98 -18.25
CA LEU A 15 -23.84 8.44 -17.60
C LEU A 15 -23.98 8.04 -16.13
N ALA A 16 -23.21 7.07 -15.63
CA ALA A 16 -23.13 6.76 -14.20
C ALA A 16 -22.47 7.89 -13.38
N GLY A 17 -21.79 8.84 -14.05
CA GLY A 17 -21.30 10.08 -13.45
C GLY A 17 -22.33 11.22 -13.38
N ALA A 18 -23.53 11.05 -13.93
CA ALA A 18 -24.51 12.14 -14.09
C ALA A 18 -25.90 11.87 -13.46
N ILE A 19 -26.08 10.77 -12.72
CA ILE A 19 -27.26 10.54 -11.84
C ILE A 19 -26.81 10.43 -10.37
N ALA A 20 -25.83 11.23 -9.98
CA ALA A 20 -25.59 11.60 -8.58
C ALA A 20 -26.21 12.98 -8.27
N GLY A 21 -27.25 13.36 -9.01
CA GLY A 21 -28.15 14.44 -8.65
C GLY A 21 -29.27 13.88 -7.77
N SER A 22 -29.44 14.47 -6.59
CA SER A 22 -30.51 14.24 -5.60
C SER A 22 -30.40 13.03 -4.66
N TYR A 23 -29.33 12.99 -3.86
CA TYR A 23 -29.38 12.84 -2.40
C TYR A 23 -27.96 13.17 -1.92
N ALA A 24 -27.71 14.42 -1.51
CA ALA A 24 -26.49 14.70 -0.75
C ALA A 24 -26.58 13.83 0.52
N GLU A 25 -25.76 12.77 0.62
CA GLU A 25 -25.76 11.90 1.81
C GLU A 25 -25.67 12.77 3.06
N ASN A 26 -26.58 12.52 4.01
CA ASN A 26 -26.52 13.17 5.31
C ASN A 26 -25.11 12.94 5.90
N PRO A 27 -24.33 14.00 6.20
CA PRO A 27 -22.95 13.85 6.63
C PRO A 27 -22.83 13.06 7.93
N VAL A 28 -23.87 13.02 8.75
CA VAL A 28 -23.96 12.14 9.93
C VAL A 28 -24.95 11.03 9.63
N ARG A 29 -24.53 9.77 9.78
CA ARG A 29 -25.40 8.61 9.53
C ARG A 29 -25.01 7.39 10.33
N LEU A 30 -25.95 6.45 10.45
CA LEU A 30 -25.75 5.13 11.05
C LEU A 30 -25.67 4.07 9.95
N ASP A 31 -24.53 3.40 9.81
CA ASP A 31 -24.35 2.41 8.74
C ASP A 31 -25.06 1.08 9.02
N ASN A 32 -24.96 0.15 8.06
CA ASN A 32 -25.60 -1.17 8.14
C ASN A 32 -25.06 -2.07 9.27
N ALA A 33 -23.88 -1.76 9.82
CA ALA A 33 -23.25 -2.45 10.94
C ALA A 33 -23.52 -1.76 12.30
N GLY A 34 -24.23 -0.62 12.32
CA GLY A 34 -24.47 0.16 13.53
C GLY A 34 -23.32 1.08 13.92
N ARG A 35 -22.44 1.41 12.98
CA ARG A 35 -21.34 2.34 13.19
C ARG A 35 -21.78 3.77 12.89
N LEU A 36 -21.31 4.71 13.70
CA LEU A 36 -21.53 6.14 13.48
C LEU A 36 -20.56 6.65 12.41
N VAL A 37 -21.09 7.23 11.35
CA VAL A 37 -20.31 7.89 10.29
C VAL A 37 -20.54 9.38 10.41
N ILE A 38 -19.46 10.18 10.41
CA ILE A 38 -19.49 11.64 10.43
C ILE A 38 -18.54 12.16 9.36
N GLY A 39 -19.06 12.78 8.32
CA GLY A 39 -18.28 13.18 7.15
C GLY A 39 -17.54 11.98 6.55
N ASP A 40 -16.21 12.04 6.60
CA ASP A 40 -15.26 11.05 6.11
C ASP A 40 -14.75 10.06 7.16
N ILE A 41 -15.14 10.21 8.43
CA ILE A 41 -14.69 9.35 9.54
C ILE A 41 -15.79 8.41 10.03
N ARG A 42 -15.37 7.25 10.55
CA ARG A 42 -16.26 6.19 11.01
C ARG A 42 -15.85 5.67 12.37
N PHE A 43 -16.76 5.79 13.33
CA PHE A 43 -16.59 5.23 14.67
C PHE A 43 -17.23 3.86 14.81
N SER A 44 -16.53 2.97 15.51
CA SER A 44 -16.90 1.58 15.73
C SER A 44 -16.64 1.22 17.18
N ALA A 45 -17.49 0.41 17.81
CA ALA A 45 -17.08 -0.24 19.04
C ALA A 45 -15.92 -1.22 18.78
N ASP A 46 -15.01 -1.29 19.74
CA ASP A 46 -13.78 -2.05 19.68
C ASP A 46 -13.46 -2.65 21.05
N PHE A 47 -12.98 -3.89 21.03
CA PHE A 47 -12.48 -4.62 22.19
C PHE A 47 -11.13 -5.26 21.87
N TRP A 48 -10.15 -5.05 22.75
CA TRP A 48 -8.82 -5.63 22.65
C TRP A 48 -8.66 -6.76 23.67
N ASP A 49 -8.38 -7.97 23.19
CA ASP A 49 -8.24 -9.16 24.04
C ASP A 49 -6.80 -9.44 24.50
N GLY A 50 -5.86 -8.54 24.21
CA GLY A 50 -4.42 -8.76 24.41
C GLY A 50 -3.68 -9.28 23.17
N LYS A 51 -4.40 -9.72 22.12
CA LYS A 51 -3.83 -10.29 20.89
C LYS A 51 -4.37 -9.63 19.62
N ARG A 52 -5.67 -9.33 19.55
CA ARG A 52 -6.32 -8.71 18.39
C ARG A 52 -7.50 -7.80 18.80
N ASN A 53 -7.89 -6.94 17.86
CA ASN A 53 -9.06 -6.06 17.99
C ASN A 53 -10.32 -6.74 17.42
N PHE A 54 -11.43 -6.63 18.17
CA PHE A 54 -12.78 -7.09 17.82
C PHE A 54 -13.63 -5.88 17.44
N ILE A 55 -13.47 -5.41 16.21
CA ILE A 55 -14.05 -4.15 15.74
C ILE A 55 -15.44 -4.39 15.12
N GLN A 56 -16.39 -3.51 15.46
CA GLN A 56 -17.73 -3.50 14.90
C GLN A 56 -17.73 -3.47 13.36
N GLY A 57 -18.64 -4.25 12.76
CA GLY A 57 -18.77 -4.40 11.31
C GLY A 57 -17.92 -5.52 10.69
N ARG A 58 -17.35 -6.41 11.49
CA ARG A 58 -16.93 -7.75 11.04
C ARG A 58 -18.06 -8.74 11.31
N ASP A 59 -18.75 -9.18 10.26
CA ASP A 59 -20.02 -9.93 10.40
C ASP A 59 -19.92 -11.23 11.20
N LYS A 60 -18.73 -11.85 11.28
CA LYS A 60 -18.50 -13.04 12.10
C LYS A 60 -18.52 -12.74 13.60
N GLU A 61 -18.00 -11.58 14.00
CA GLU A 61 -17.92 -11.18 15.41
C GLU A 61 -19.09 -10.29 15.81
N TRP A 62 -19.47 -9.31 14.98
CA TRP A 62 -20.54 -8.36 15.23
C TRP A 62 -21.68 -8.59 14.24
N ARG A 63 -22.62 -9.47 14.60
CA ARG A 63 -23.75 -9.82 13.75
C ARG A 63 -24.93 -8.92 14.04
N VAL A 64 -25.31 -8.07 13.08
CA VAL A 64 -26.57 -7.30 13.14
C VAL A 64 -27.75 -8.25 12.89
N THR A 65 -28.72 -8.25 13.80
CA THR A 65 -29.92 -9.10 13.75
C THR A 65 -31.16 -8.32 13.30
N ASP A 66 -31.23 -7.02 13.59
CA ASP A 66 -32.36 -6.18 13.20
C ASP A 66 -31.92 -4.75 12.82
N ARG A 67 -32.69 -4.12 11.93
CA ARG A 67 -32.46 -2.77 11.42
C ARG A 67 -33.79 -2.03 11.33
N LYS A 68 -33.87 -0.88 11.98
CA LYS A 68 -35.04 0.02 11.92
C LYS A 68 -34.59 1.40 11.51
N ASN A 69 -35.27 1.97 10.52
CA ASN A 69 -35.11 3.36 10.11
C ASN A 69 -36.51 3.95 10.08
N ASP A 70 -36.70 5.13 10.66
CA ASP A 70 -37.95 5.87 10.53
C ASP A 70 -37.77 7.13 9.69
N ASP A 71 -38.87 7.58 9.08
CA ASP A 71 -38.89 8.81 8.27
C ASP A 71 -38.76 10.07 9.14
N SER A 72 -38.78 9.93 10.48
CA SER A 72 -38.60 11.02 11.44
C SER A 72 -37.13 11.32 11.76
N GLY A 73 -36.19 10.62 11.10
CA GLY A 73 -34.76 10.82 11.29
C GLY A 73 -34.18 10.03 12.47
N GLN A 74 -34.73 8.85 12.77
CA GLN A 74 -34.13 7.89 13.69
C GLN A 74 -33.68 6.62 12.96
N TRP A 75 -32.49 6.18 13.31
CA TRP A 75 -31.88 4.96 12.79
C TRP A 75 -31.44 4.11 13.96
N TRP A 76 -31.70 2.81 13.87
CA TRP A 76 -31.43 1.88 14.96
C TRP A 76 -30.94 0.54 14.42
N ARG A 77 -29.97 -0.04 15.12
CA ARG A 77 -29.38 -1.36 14.85
C ARG A 77 -29.32 -2.15 16.15
N GLU A 78 -29.64 -3.43 16.05
CA GLU A 78 -29.45 -4.41 17.11
C GLU A 78 -28.66 -5.58 16.56
N GLY A 79 -27.86 -6.21 17.42
CA GLY A 79 -27.14 -7.40 17.05
C GLY A 79 -26.57 -8.16 18.23
N LEU A 80 -25.82 -9.19 17.89
CA LEU A 80 -25.05 -10.02 18.80
C LEU A 80 -23.56 -9.90 18.50
N LEU A 81 -22.78 -9.69 19.55
CA LEU A 81 -21.34 -9.70 19.55
C LEU A 81 -20.84 -11.04 20.10
N SER A 82 -20.00 -11.74 19.33
CA SER A 82 -19.34 -12.98 19.75
C SER A 82 -17.90 -12.70 20.16
N LEU A 83 -17.61 -12.82 21.46
CA LEU A 83 -16.26 -12.69 22.03
C LEU A 83 -15.69 -14.08 22.40
N PRO A 84 -14.36 -14.25 22.43
CA PRO A 84 -13.76 -15.50 22.87
C PRO A 84 -14.12 -15.76 24.33
N GLN A 85 -14.53 -17.00 24.63
CA GLN A 85 -14.83 -17.47 25.99
C GLN A 85 -16.06 -16.85 26.66
N ASP A 86 -16.80 -15.97 25.96
CA ASP A 86 -18.04 -15.37 26.45
C ASP A 86 -19.23 -15.87 25.60
N ALA A 87 -20.43 -15.94 26.18
CA ALA A 87 -21.65 -16.17 25.39
C ALA A 87 -21.92 -14.96 24.47
N PRO A 88 -22.60 -15.12 23.32
CA PRO A 88 -22.95 -13.98 22.47
C PRO A 88 -23.70 -12.90 23.24
N VAL A 89 -23.19 -11.67 23.19
CA VAL A 89 -23.69 -10.54 23.99
C VAL A 89 -24.42 -9.53 23.11
N PRO A 90 -25.59 -9.00 23.54
CA PRO A 90 -26.34 -8.09 22.71
C PRO A 90 -25.71 -6.69 22.67
N PHE A 91 -25.81 -6.05 21.50
CA PHE A 91 -25.48 -4.64 21.34
C PHE A 91 -26.60 -3.91 20.61
N THR A 92 -26.73 -2.62 20.90
CA THR A 92 -27.63 -1.71 20.19
C THR A 92 -26.93 -0.41 19.85
N SER A 93 -27.25 0.16 18.69
CA SER A 93 -26.80 1.49 18.27
C SER A 93 -27.99 2.28 17.73
N GLN A 94 -28.17 3.51 18.20
CA GLN A 94 -29.24 4.41 17.79
C GLN A 94 -28.65 5.77 17.40
N LEU A 95 -29.15 6.34 16.31
CA LEU A 95 -28.88 7.71 15.89
C LEU A 95 -30.22 8.41 15.73
N LYS A 96 -30.38 9.60 16.30
CA LYS A 96 -31.57 10.44 16.14
C LYS A 96 -31.17 11.84 15.72
N GLN A 97 -31.82 12.35 14.69
CA GLN A 97 -31.67 13.74 14.26
C GLN A 97 -32.72 14.61 14.94
N SER A 98 -32.31 15.71 15.58
CA SER A 98 -33.22 16.69 16.19
C SER A 98 -33.38 17.96 15.36
N ALA A 99 -32.34 18.33 14.61
CA ALA A 99 -32.33 19.43 13.67
C ALA A 99 -31.31 19.16 12.55
N PRO A 100 -31.30 19.92 11.44
CA PRO A 100 -30.22 19.85 10.45
C PRO A 100 -28.85 19.99 11.10
N GLY A 101 -28.00 18.96 10.98
CA GLY A 101 -26.65 18.97 11.56
C GLY A 101 -26.56 18.64 13.05
N VAL A 102 -27.67 18.39 13.76
CA VAL A 102 -27.69 18.09 15.21
C VAL A 102 -28.32 16.72 15.46
N PHE A 103 -27.57 15.86 16.15
CA PHE A 103 -27.91 14.47 16.37
C PHE A 103 -27.61 14.02 17.80
N THR A 104 -28.24 12.93 18.22
CA THR A 104 -27.84 12.14 19.39
C THR A 104 -27.51 10.73 18.95
N TYR A 105 -26.36 10.21 19.38
CA TYR A 105 -25.94 8.84 19.15
C TYR A 105 -25.82 8.09 20.46
N ASP A 106 -26.44 6.92 20.54
CA ASP A 106 -26.40 6.03 21.68
C ASP A 106 -25.92 4.65 21.25
N MET A 107 -24.95 4.09 21.97
CA MET A 107 -24.50 2.71 21.80
C MET A 107 -24.45 2.00 23.13
N THR A 108 -25.02 0.79 23.18
CA THR A 108 -24.98 -0.08 24.36
C THR A 108 -24.40 -1.44 23.99
N VAL A 109 -23.55 -1.98 24.86
CA VAL A 109 -23.18 -3.40 24.89
C VAL A 109 -23.57 -3.93 26.28
N ASP A 110 -24.38 -4.98 26.32
CA ASP A 110 -24.99 -5.48 27.56
C ASP A 110 -24.56 -6.93 27.84
N LYS A 111 -24.78 -7.42 29.06
CA LYS A 111 -24.44 -8.77 29.52
C LYS A 111 -22.95 -9.14 29.40
N THR A 112 -22.05 -8.18 29.61
CA THR A 112 -20.60 -8.42 29.57
C THR A 112 -19.82 -7.52 30.52
N THR A 113 -18.85 -8.12 31.23
CA THR A 113 -17.92 -7.40 32.11
C THR A 113 -16.75 -6.77 31.35
N ARG A 114 -16.60 -7.04 30.05
CA ARG A 114 -15.50 -6.51 29.22
C ARG A 114 -15.62 -4.99 29.02
N ASP A 115 -14.48 -4.32 28.90
CA ASP A 115 -14.41 -2.89 28.60
C ASP A 115 -14.28 -2.64 27.10
N PHE A 116 -15.00 -1.65 26.61
CA PHE A 116 -15.04 -1.30 25.19
C PHE A 116 -14.55 0.11 24.95
N SER A 117 -13.98 0.33 23.78
CA SER A 117 -13.69 1.66 23.25
C SER A 117 -14.54 1.92 22.01
N PHE A 118 -14.87 3.17 21.76
CA PHE A 118 -15.47 3.66 20.53
C PHE A 118 -14.38 4.32 19.70
N ARG A 119 -13.96 3.64 18.65
CA ARG A 119 -12.73 3.92 17.91
C ARG A 119 -13.03 4.43 16.52
N THR A 120 -12.28 5.43 16.06
CA THR A 120 -12.22 5.84 14.66
C THR A 120 -10.79 5.76 14.13
N SER A 121 -10.66 5.49 12.83
CA SER A 121 -9.40 5.57 12.10
C SER A 121 -9.37 6.89 11.32
N LEU A 122 -8.25 7.60 11.43
CA LEU A 122 -8.02 8.91 10.84
C LEU A 122 -6.87 8.76 9.81
N PRO A 123 -7.15 8.76 8.49
CA PRO A 123 -6.13 8.56 7.46
C PRO A 123 -4.97 9.54 7.59
N GLY A 124 -3.73 9.02 7.56
CA GLY A 124 -2.53 9.80 7.84
C GLY A 124 -2.24 10.88 6.80
N ASP A 125 -2.62 10.65 5.55
CA ASP A 125 -2.54 11.57 4.41
C ASP A 125 -3.52 12.74 4.48
N VAL A 126 -4.55 12.62 5.32
CA VAL A 126 -5.64 13.60 5.48
C VAL A 126 -5.52 14.34 6.81
N PHE A 127 -5.25 13.64 7.91
CA PHE A 127 -5.32 14.18 9.27
C PHE A 127 -3.98 14.67 9.84
N VAL A 128 -2.85 14.38 9.19
CA VAL A 128 -1.54 14.89 9.61
C VAL A 128 -1.56 16.42 9.70
N GLY A 129 -1.03 16.98 10.79
CA GLY A 129 -1.00 18.42 11.02
C GLY A 129 -2.34 19.07 11.39
N ARG A 130 -3.46 18.32 11.46
CA ARG A 130 -4.76 18.87 11.88
C ARG A 130 -4.79 19.12 13.38
N CYS A 131 -5.39 20.24 13.77
CA CYS A 131 -5.59 20.63 15.16
C CYS A 131 -6.99 20.26 15.65
N PHE A 132 -7.04 19.33 16.60
CA PHE A 132 -8.23 18.91 17.33
C PHE A 132 -8.40 19.79 18.57
N ARG A 133 -9.62 19.91 19.08
CA ARG A 133 -9.86 20.53 20.38
C ARG A 133 -10.59 19.55 21.32
N LEU A 134 -10.03 19.34 22.49
CA LEU A 134 -10.51 18.45 23.54
C LEU A 134 -10.77 19.33 24.78
N ASP A 135 -12.04 19.67 25.02
CA ASP A 135 -12.45 20.75 25.92
C ASP A 135 -11.72 22.08 25.60
N ASP A 136 -10.84 22.54 26.49
CA ASP A 136 -10.05 23.75 26.33
C ASP A 136 -8.65 23.48 25.74
N GLN A 137 -8.28 22.21 25.52
CA GLN A 137 -6.97 21.83 25.03
C GLN A 137 -6.96 21.67 23.51
N GLU A 138 -6.02 22.37 22.85
CA GLU A 138 -5.71 22.15 21.44
C GLU A 138 -4.65 21.03 21.28
N LEU A 139 -4.86 20.16 20.30
CA LEU A 139 -3.98 19.04 19.98
C LEU A 139 -3.73 18.96 18.47
N THR A 140 -2.52 19.31 18.04
CA THR A 140 -2.09 19.16 16.65
C THR A 140 -1.49 17.77 16.42
N LEU A 141 -2.00 17.04 15.42
CA LEU A 141 -1.43 15.74 15.06
C LEU A 141 -0.05 15.90 14.42
N PRO A 142 0.94 15.09 14.82
CA PRO A 142 2.34 15.32 14.47
C PRO A 142 2.60 15.05 12.98
N LEU A 143 3.47 15.87 12.37
CA LEU A 143 3.86 15.72 10.96
C LEU A 143 4.58 14.39 10.72
N GLU A 144 5.55 14.09 11.57
CA GLU A 144 6.32 12.85 11.57
C GLU A 144 5.94 11.95 12.75
N LYS A 145 6.18 10.65 12.62
CA LYS A 145 5.94 9.71 13.72
C LYS A 145 7.13 9.69 14.67
N ASP A 146 6.84 9.91 15.95
CA ASP A 146 7.75 9.71 17.07
C ASP A 146 7.33 8.49 17.90
N GLN A 147 6.23 8.62 18.64
CA GLN A 147 5.67 7.56 19.52
C GLN A 147 4.29 7.09 19.08
N VAL A 148 3.85 5.93 19.62
CA VAL A 148 2.52 5.39 19.32
C VAL A 148 1.44 6.21 20.02
N GLU A 149 1.48 6.38 21.35
CA GLU A 149 0.47 7.18 22.05
C GLU A 149 0.84 8.67 21.98
N ILE A 150 0.04 9.46 21.25
CA ILE A 150 0.24 10.91 21.09
C ILE A 150 -0.49 11.68 22.20
N PHE A 151 -1.66 11.18 22.60
CA PHE A 151 -2.50 11.82 23.59
C PHE A 151 -3.24 10.77 24.42
N SER A 152 -3.37 11.04 25.72
CA SER A 152 -4.19 10.31 26.68
C SER A 152 -4.71 11.28 27.73
N GLY A 153 -6.03 11.38 27.86
CA GLY A 153 -6.66 12.34 28.75
C GLY A 153 -8.17 12.13 28.84
N LYS A 154 -8.89 13.06 29.50
CA LYS A 154 -10.35 13.07 29.52
C LYS A 154 -10.89 14.28 28.77
N ALA A 155 -12.02 14.11 28.09
CA ALA A 155 -12.73 15.20 27.44
C ALA A 155 -14.25 15.03 27.51
N GLY A 156 -14.97 16.12 27.75
CA GLY A 156 -16.43 16.20 27.62
C GLY A 156 -16.86 16.68 26.22
N ASN A 157 -16.08 17.55 25.59
CA ASN A 157 -16.30 18.12 24.27
C ASN A 157 -15.10 17.80 23.35
N ILE A 158 -15.37 17.15 22.23
CA ILE A 158 -14.35 16.71 21.26
C ILE A 158 -14.68 17.32 19.91
N VAL A 159 -13.87 18.26 19.45
CA VAL A 159 -14.00 18.94 18.17
C VAL A 159 -12.99 18.37 17.19
N ILE A 160 -13.51 17.82 16.10
CA ILE A 160 -12.75 17.14 15.05
C ILE A 160 -12.87 17.95 13.76
N PRO A 161 -11.76 18.47 13.21
CA PRO A 161 -11.76 19.09 11.89
C PRO A 161 -11.82 17.99 10.80
N CYS A 162 -13.02 17.65 10.37
CA CYS A 162 -13.23 16.75 9.23
C CYS A 162 -12.95 17.48 7.91
N ARG A 163 -12.92 16.74 6.79
CA ARG A 163 -12.55 17.33 5.49
C ARG A 163 -13.49 18.46 5.01
N ASP A 164 -14.80 18.26 5.18
CA ASP A 164 -15.84 19.17 4.65
C ASP A 164 -16.59 19.97 5.73
N GLY A 165 -16.24 19.78 7.00
CA GLY A 165 -16.89 20.45 8.12
C GLY A 165 -16.25 20.09 9.45
N VAL A 166 -16.80 20.67 10.51
CA VAL A 166 -16.38 20.42 11.88
C VAL A 166 -17.40 19.49 12.54
N ALA A 167 -16.91 18.40 13.12
CA ALA A 167 -17.70 17.53 13.97
C ALA A 167 -17.42 17.84 15.45
N THR A 168 -18.47 18.04 16.23
CA THR A 168 -18.39 18.22 17.68
C THR A 168 -19.11 17.06 18.34
N LEU A 169 -18.40 16.31 19.20
CA LEU A 169 -18.95 15.24 20.02
C LEU A 169 -18.97 15.70 21.47
N GLU A 170 -20.16 15.74 22.06
CA GLU A 170 -20.36 16.12 23.45
C GLU A 170 -20.87 14.94 24.27
N CYS A 171 -20.18 14.68 25.37
CA CYS A 171 -20.51 13.67 26.36
C CYS A 171 -21.05 14.37 27.60
N LYS A 172 -22.07 13.79 28.24
CA LYS A 172 -22.59 14.33 29.50
C LYS A 172 -21.53 14.35 30.60
N ASP A 173 -20.74 13.28 30.67
CA ASP A 173 -19.62 13.12 31.59
C ASP A 173 -18.33 12.99 30.79
N ALA A 174 -17.23 13.57 31.26
CA ALA A 174 -15.95 13.49 30.58
C ALA A 174 -15.44 12.03 30.49
N ILE A 175 -15.11 11.58 29.29
CA ILE A 175 -14.66 10.21 29.00
C ILE A 175 -13.18 10.18 28.66
N ASN A 176 -12.53 9.02 28.82
CA ASN A 176 -11.13 8.89 28.44
C ASN A 176 -11.00 8.90 26.91
N VAL A 177 -10.09 9.74 26.41
CA VAL A 177 -9.74 9.89 25.00
C VAL A 177 -8.27 9.52 24.83
N ARG A 178 -7.98 8.63 23.89
CA ARG A 178 -6.61 8.30 23.46
C ARG A 178 -6.45 8.49 21.97
N ILE A 179 -5.30 9.01 21.54
CA ILE A 179 -4.96 9.12 20.11
C ILE A 179 -3.61 8.45 19.87
N HIS A 180 -3.58 7.51 18.93
CA HIS A 180 -2.39 6.74 18.57
C HIS A 180 -1.93 6.97 17.12
N ASP A 181 -0.62 6.97 16.86
CA ASP A 181 0.01 7.00 15.53
C ASP A 181 0.52 5.63 15.07
N TYR A 182 -0.17 5.04 14.09
CA TYR A 182 0.21 3.74 13.53
C TYR A 182 1.02 3.84 12.22
N ARG A 183 1.34 5.05 11.75
CA ARG A 183 2.10 5.26 10.51
C ARG A 183 3.50 4.63 10.58
N PRO A 184 4.15 4.35 9.43
CA PRO A 184 3.61 4.41 8.07
C PRO A 184 2.82 3.15 7.66
N ARG A 185 2.83 2.08 8.47
CA ARG A 185 2.15 0.81 8.17
C ARG A 185 1.42 0.30 9.42
N PRO A 186 0.09 0.48 9.51
CA PRO A 186 -0.81 1.14 8.55
C PRO A 186 -0.70 2.68 8.57
N ASN A 187 -0.98 3.36 7.45
CA ASN A 187 -0.86 4.83 7.35
C ASN A 187 -2.06 5.58 7.96
N HIS A 188 -2.27 5.50 9.28
CA HIS A 188 -3.35 6.22 9.96
C HIS A 188 -3.04 6.55 11.43
N PHE A 189 -3.80 7.50 11.98
CA PHE A 189 -3.98 7.67 13.42
C PHE A 189 -5.26 6.94 13.88
N SER A 190 -5.34 6.57 15.16
CA SER A 190 -6.56 6.02 15.76
C SER A 190 -6.96 6.87 16.95
N MET A 191 -8.21 7.33 17.00
CA MET A 191 -8.78 7.94 18.20
C MET A 191 -9.71 6.95 18.88
N LEU A 192 -9.54 6.75 20.19
CA LEU A 192 -10.29 5.82 21.01
C LEU A 192 -10.97 6.58 22.14
N LEU A 193 -12.30 6.46 22.21
CA LEU A 193 -13.12 7.01 23.28
C LEU A 193 -13.56 5.87 24.20
N SER A 194 -13.36 5.95 25.52
CA SER A 194 -13.85 4.89 26.41
C SER A 194 -15.38 4.82 26.40
N MET A 195 -15.96 3.61 26.43
CA MET A 195 -17.38 3.43 26.70
C MET A 195 -17.62 3.25 28.21
N PRO A 196 -18.29 4.19 28.90
CA PRO A 196 -18.55 4.08 30.33
C PRO A 196 -19.37 2.86 30.73
N LYS A 197 -19.08 2.29 31.91
CA LYS A 197 -19.90 1.26 32.57
C LYS A 197 -21.08 1.92 33.28
N VAL A 198 -22.31 1.52 32.92
CA VAL A 198 -23.54 1.89 33.63
C VAL A 198 -23.80 0.90 34.77
N THR A 199 -23.53 -0.38 34.52
CA THR A 199 -23.47 -1.45 35.52
C THR A 199 -22.23 -2.31 35.20
N PRO A 200 -21.80 -3.22 36.09
CA PRO A 200 -20.65 -4.10 35.80
C PRO A 200 -20.76 -4.85 34.46
N GLU A 201 -21.98 -5.21 34.06
CA GLU A 201 -22.27 -5.98 32.85
C GLU A 201 -22.77 -5.13 31.67
N ARG A 202 -22.87 -3.81 31.81
CA ARG A 202 -23.44 -2.94 30.78
C ARG A 202 -22.58 -1.71 30.53
N SER A 203 -22.11 -1.57 29.31
CA SER A 203 -21.40 -0.37 28.83
C SER A 203 -22.30 0.44 27.91
N ARG A 204 -22.36 1.76 28.12
CA ARG A 204 -23.16 2.67 27.27
C ARG A 204 -22.37 3.94 26.97
N LEU A 205 -22.35 4.32 25.70
CA LEU A 205 -21.86 5.61 25.24
C LEU A 205 -23.02 6.43 24.65
N SER A 206 -23.17 7.66 25.11
CA SER A 206 -24.17 8.61 24.62
C SER A 206 -23.48 9.90 24.22
N LEU A 207 -23.64 10.30 22.96
CA LEU A 207 -23.01 11.47 22.36
C LEU A 207 -24.09 12.41 21.82
N ALA A 208 -24.02 13.69 22.16
CA ALA A 208 -24.59 14.75 21.32
C ALA A 208 -23.58 15.03 20.20
N VAL A 209 -24.06 14.99 18.95
CA VAL A 209 -23.21 15.10 17.76
C VAL A 209 -23.70 16.28 16.94
N THR A 210 -22.85 17.28 16.79
CA THR A 210 -23.10 18.41 15.89
C THR A 210 -22.13 18.35 14.72
N TYR A 211 -22.62 18.55 13.50
CA TYR A 211 -21.80 18.66 12.30
C TYR A 211 -22.12 19.93 11.54
N GLN A 212 -21.12 20.80 11.42
CA GLN A 212 -21.22 22.08 10.71
C GLN A 212 -20.33 22.05 9.49
N ARG A 213 -20.92 22.11 8.29
CA ARG A 213 -20.15 22.23 7.04
C ARG A 213 -19.43 23.56 6.98
N TYR A 214 -18.23 23.57 6.42
CA TYR A 214 -17.55 24.82 6.09
C TYR A 214 -18.38 25.58 5.05
N GLN A 215 -18.70 26.84 5.35
CA GLN A 215 -19.45 27.72 4.46
C GLN A 215 -18.54 28.81 3.91
N ALA A 216 -18.60 29.02 2.60
CA ALA A 216 -17.97 30.14 1.93
C ALA A 216 -18.95 30.69 0.87
N THR A 217 -19.04 32.01 0.79
CA THR A 217 -19.84 32.73 -0.19
C THR A 217 -18.95 33.10 -1.38
N PRO A 218 -19.20 32.54 -2.58
CA PRO A 218 -18.46 32.94 -3.77
C PRO A 218 -18.65 34.41 -4.12
N LEU A 219 -17.57 35.07 -4.55
CA LEU A 219 -17.59 36.43 -5.06
C LEU A 219 -17.89 36.43 -6.56
N ASP A 220 -18.72 37.36 -7.03
CA ASP A 220 -18.96 37.53 -8.46
C ASP A 220 -17.82 38.33 -9.11
N LEU A 221 -16.93 37.61 -9.80
CA LEU A 221 -15.77 38.20 -10.49
C LEU A 221 -15.99 38.43 -11.99
N ARG A 222 -17.21 38.22 -12.52
CA ARG A 222 -17.47 38.25 -13.99
C ARG A 222 -16.97 39.51 -14.67
N ARG A 223 -17.19 40.67 -14.06
CA ARG A 223 -16.78 41.98 -14.59
C ARG A 223 -15.26 42.22 -14.56
N ALA A 224 -14.52 41.50 -13.73
CA ALA A 224 -13.06 41.57 -13.67
C ALA A 224 -12.38 40.53 -14.58
N ALA A 225 -13.09 39.46 -14.95
CA ALA A 225 -12.55 38.42 -15.83
C ALA A 225 -12.14 39.02 -17.18
N ASN A 226 -10.97 38.62 -17.65
CA ASN A 226 -10.35 39.14 -18.87
C ASN A 226 -9.87 38.04 -19.82
N MET A 227 -9.91 36.77 -19.40
CA MET A 227 -9.39 35.63 -20.13
C MET A 227 -10.27 34.38 -19.98
N GLY A 228 -10.27 33.49 -20.99
CA GLY A 228 -10.98 32.20 -20.97
C GLY A 228 -10.09 31.03 -20.58
N PHE A 229 -10.66 29.86 -20.29
CA PHE A 229 -9.87 28.64 -20.01
C PHE A 229 -9.37 27.92 -21.26
N THR A 230 -10.14 27.99 -22.35
CA THR A 230 -9.83 27.33 -23.62
C THR A 230 -9.00 28.24 -24.50
N ASP A 231 -8.02 27.65 -25.16
CA ASP A 231 -7.11 28.27 -26.11
C ASP A 231 -7.05 27.44 -27.39
N ASP A 232 -7.45 27.98 -28.54
CA ASP A 232 -7.34 27.26 -29.82
C ASP A 232 -6.15 27.72 -30.66
N THR A 233 -5.52 28.86 -30.32
CA THR A 233 -4.41 29.46 -31.06
C THR A 233 -3.40 30.08 -30.11
N ALA A 234 -2.17 29.56 -30.07
CA ALA A 234 -1.14 30.07 -29.18
C ALA A 234 -0.63 31.48 -29.58
N ASP A 235 -0.32 32.29 -28.57
CA ASP A 235 0.37 33.59 -28.67
C ASP A 235 -0.40 34.68 -29.47
N ASP A 236 -1.73 34.61 -29.53
CA ASP A 236 -2.56 35.62 -30.19
C ASP A 236 -3.17 36.65 -29.21
N GLY A 237 -3.01 36.41 -27.90
CA GLY A 237 -3.56 37.25 -26.84
C GLY A 237 -5.09 37.16 -26.71
N VAL A 238 -5.72 36.18 -27.35
CA VAL A 238 -7.18 35.97 -27.41
C VAL A 238 -7.54 34.62 -26.80
N GLY A 239 -8.05 34.65 -25.56
CA GLY A 239 -8.43 33.42 -24.88
C GLY A 239 -7.23 32.67 -24.31
N GLY A 240 -7.49 31.54 -23.66
CA GLY A 240 -6.46 30.67 -23.12
C GLY A 240 -5.81 31.12 -21.81
N TRP A 241 -6.09 30.36 -20.76
CA TRP A 241 -5.48 30.44 -19.41
C TRP A 241 -4.06 31.03 -19.36
N THR A 242 -3.16 30.56 -20.23
CA THR A 242 -1.78 31.06 -20.39
C THR A 242 -1.43 31.52 -21.81
N ASP A 243 -2.36 31.51 -22.75
CA ASP A 243 -2.13 31.83 -24.17
C ASP A 243 -1.02 30.94 -24.78
N GLN A 244 -1.13 29.61 -24.63
CA GLN A 244 -0.13 28.61 -25.07
C GLN A 244 -0.71 27.55 -26.03
N GLY A 245 -1.92 27.76 -26.53
CA GLY A 245 -2.61 26.89 -27.46
C GLY A 245 -3.32 25.68 -26.83
N PRO A 246 -3.98 24.86 -27.66
CA PRO A 246 -4.96 23.85 -27.23
C PRO A 246 -4.38 22.67 -26.46
N GLU A 247 -3.07 22.49 -26.54
CA GLU A 247 -2.37 21.42 -25.85
C GLU A 247 -2.05 21.79 -24.39
N ASN A 248 -2.07 23.08 -24.03
CA ASN A 248 -1.63 23.58 -22.73
C ASN A 248 -2.53 24.69 -22.18
N ASP A 249 -3.83 24.40 -22.09
CA ASP A 249 -4.84 25.27 -21.50
C ASP A 249 -5.54 24.59 -20.30
N LEU A 250 -6.62 25.22 -19.79
CA LEU A 250 -7.37 24.75 -18.62
C LEU A 250 -8.81 24.32 -18.98
N ARG A 251 -9.06 23.93 -20.23
CA ARG A 251 -10.42 23.64 -20.76
C ARG A 251 -11.18 22.54 -19.99
N MET A 252 -10.48 21.68 -19.27
CA MET A 252 -11.05 20.55 -18.51
C MET A 252 -11.59 20.93 -17.13
N LEU A 253 -11.35 22.16 -16.65
CA LEU A 253 -11.83 22.60 -15.34
C LEU A 253 -13.37 22.72 -15.36
N PRO A 254 -14.10 22.07 -14.44
CA PRO A 254 -15.55 22.21 -14.38
C PRO A 254 -15.96 23.65 -14.01
N THR A 255 -16.95 24.18 -14.73
CA THR A 255 -17.54 25.51 -14.49
C THR A 255 -18.73 25.43 -13.53
N GLY A 256 -19.28 26.58 -13.13
CA GLY A 256 -20.41 26.69 -12.22
C GLY A 256 -20.00 26.61 -10.75
N ARG A 257 -20.95 26.23 -9.87
CA ARG A 257 -20.66 26.09 -8.43
C ARG A 257 -19.87 24.82 -8.18
N GLN A 258 -18.61 24.98 -7.78
CA GLN A 258 -17.70 23.88 -7.49
C GLN A 258 -17.27 23.95 -6.02
N ARG A 259 -17.17 22.80 -5.36
CA ARG A 259 -16.66 22.71 -3.99
C ARG A 259 -15.31 22.00 -4.00
N PHE A 260 -14.28 22.69 -3.52
CA PHE A 260 -12.94 22.13 -3.39
C PHE A 260 -12.51 22.15 -1.92
N ARG A 261 -12.37 20.95 -1.34
CA ARG A 261 -11.88 20.70 0.03
C ARG A 261 -12.48 21.64 1.09
N GLY A 262 -13.81 21.73 1.14
CA GLY A 262 -14.50 22.56 2.12
C GLY A 262 -14.79 24.00 1.71
N THR A 263 -14.36 24.46 0.52
CA THR A 263 -14.63 25.82 0.03
C THR A 263 -15.47 25.78 -1.24
N ASP A 264 -16.60 26.49 -1.24
CA ASP A 264 -17.42 26.68 -2.43
C ASP A 264 -16.87 27.84 -3.27
N PHE A 265 -16.76 27.65 -4.57
CA PHE A 265 -16.38 28.64 -5.56
C PHE A 265 -17.42 28.70 -6.68
N ALA A 266 -17.55 29.87 -7.30
CA ALA A 266 -18.35 30.05 -8.51
C ALA A 266 -17.38 30.25 -9.69
N ILE A 267 -17.11 29.17 -10.42
CA ILE A 267 -16.25 29.21 -11.60
C ILE A 267 -17.09 29.70 -12.78
N ILE A 268 -16.62 30.75 -13.45
CA ILE A 268 -17.38 31.42 -14.50
C ILE A 268 -17.43 30.52 -15.74
N ASP A 269 -18.64 30.23 -16.20
CA ASP A 269 -18.87 29.57 -17.49
C ASP A 269 -18.58 30.57 -18.62
N PRO A 270 -17.60 30.30 -19.51
CA PRO A 270 -17.23 31.22 -20.58
C PRO A 270 -18.40 31.51 -21.53
N GLN A 271 -19.34 30.56 -21.72
CA GLN A 271 -20.51 30.77 -22.58
C GLN A 271 -21.46 31.85 -22.03
N SER A 272 -21.40 32.11 -20.73
CA SER A 272 -22.23 33.10 -20.03
C SER A 272 -21.55 34.46 -19.83
N ASN A 273 -20.30 34.62 -20.26
CA ASN A 273 -19.48 35.79 -19.94
C ASN A 273 -18.50 36.14 -21.06
N ASP A 274 -18.99 36.23 -22.31
CA ASP A 274 -18.22 36.64 -23.50
C ASP A 274 -16.91 35.87 -23.71
N GLY A 275 -16.91 34.56 -23.43
CA GLY A 275 -15.74 33.69 -23.54
C GLY A 275 -14.76 33.78 -22.36
N LYS A 276 -15.00 34.63 -21.37
CA LYS A 276 -14.09 34.91 -20.25
C LYS A 276 -14.49 34.14 -19.00
N SER A 277 -13.52 33.47 -18.37
CA SER A 277 -13.71 32.63 -17.19
C SER A 277 -12.80 32.97 -16.01
N CYS A 278 -11.70 33.68 -16.25
CA CYS A 278 -10.69 33.97 -15.23
C CYS A 278 -10.07 35.36 -15.42
N ILE A 279 -9.30 35.77 -14.41
CA ILE A 279 -8.46 36.95 -14.45
C ILE A 279 -7.01 36.48 -14.65
N ALA A 280 -6.41 36.82 -15.78
CA ALA A 280 -4.99 36.68 -16.03
C ALA A 280 -4.32 38.05 -15.88
N LEU A 281 -3.30 38.16 -15.03
CA LEU A 281 -2.55 39.40 -14.80
C LEU A 281 -1.11 39.29 -15.30
N ALA A 282 -0.57 40.44 -15.69
CA ALA A 282 0.74 40.59 -16.30
C ALA A 282 1.84 39.86 -15.51
N GLY A 283 2.74 39.20 -16.22
CA GLY A 283 4.00 38.67 -15.69
C GLY A 283 5.12 38.88 -16.70
N ALA A 284 6.37 38.65 -16.30
CA ALA A 284 7.53 38.87 -17.17
C ALA A 284 7.44 38.10 -18.51
N ALA A 285 6.82 36.92 -18.51
CA ALA A 285 6.59 36.11 -19.71
C ALA A 285 5.38 36.54 -20.57
N ARG A 286 4.41 37.27 -19.98
CA ARG A 286 3.17 37.74 -20.63
C ARG A 286 2.83 39.14 -20.14
N THR A 287 3.54 40.14 -20.67
CA THR A 287 3.28 41.56 -20.35
C THR A 287 2.04 42.12 -21.06
N CYS A 288 1.46 41.36 -21.98
CA CYS A 288 0.22 41.69 -22.69
C CYS A 288 -1.03 41.63 -21.80
N PHE A 289 -1.01 40.82 -20.73
CA PHE A 289 -2.10 40.80 -19.75
C PHE A 289 -2.12 42.10 -18.94
N PRO A 290 -3.29 42.53 -18.41
CA PRO A 290 -3.37 43.77 -17.65
C PRO A 290 -2.62 43.66 -16.31
N ALA A 291 -2.09 44.78 -15.84
CA ALA A 291 -1.40 44.85 -14.54
C ALA A 291 -2.35 44.75 -13.34
N SER A 292 -3.65 45.00 -13.55
CA SER A 292 -4.67 44.89 -12.49
C SER A 292 -6.07 44.66 -13.05
N ALA A 293 -6.93 44.08 -12.22
CA ALA A 293 -8.36 43.92 -12.48
C ALA A 293 -9.16 44.15 -11.19
N ALA A 294 -10.35 44.75 -11.28
CA ALA A 294 -11.16 45.10 -10.12
C ALA A 294 -12.65 44.91 -10.38
N VAL A 295 -13.41 44.64 -9.32
CA VAL A 295 -14.87 44.50 -9.37
C VAL A 295 -15.52 45.04 -8.10
N GLU A 296 -16.66 45.71 -8.26
CA GLU A 296 -17.56 46.05 -7.15
C GLU A 296 -18.54 44.91 -6.90
N LEU A 297 -18.80 44.61 -5.62
CA LEU A 297 -19.62 43.49 -5.18
C LEU A 297 -20.97 44.00 -4.69
N ALA A 298 -22.04 43.60 -5.38
CA ALA A 298 -23.40 44.09 -5.11
C ALA A 298 -23.94 43.64 -3.74
N ASP A 299 -23.66 42.40 -3.33
CA ASP A 299 -24.27 41.79 -2.13
C ASP A 299 -23.51 42.05 -0.82
N ALA A 300 -22.51 42.93 -0.86
CA ALA A 300 -21.68 43.31 0.29
C ALA A 300 -21.22 42.12 1.19
N PRO A 301 -20.59 41.08 0.62
CA PRO A 301 -20.23 39.87 1.37
C PRO A 301 -19.25 40.19 2.51
N ARG A 302 -19.26 39.37 3.56
CA ARG A 302 -18.36 39.50 4.72
C ARG A 302 -17.95 38.14 5.28
N GLY A 303 -16.86 38.13 6.05
CA GLY A 303 -16.36 36.97 6.77
C GLY A 303 -14.93 37.22 7.28
N ASN A 304 -14.38 36.24 8.00
CA ASN A 304 -13.02 36.34 8.58
C ASN A 304 -11.92 35.91 7.61
N TRP A 305 -12.26 35.25 6.50
CA TRP A 305 -11.31 34.68 5.56
C TRP A 305 -11.71 34.92 4.10
N LEU A 306 -10.74 35.33 3.28
CA LEU A 306 -10.80 35.29 1.83
C LEU A 306 -10.12 34.01 1.34
N PHE A 307 -10.81 33.23 0.53
CA PHE A 307 -10.26 32.07 -0.18
C PHE A 307 -10.09 32.41 -1.65
N LEU A 308 -8.90 32.15 -2.19
CA LEU A 308 -8.59 32.40 -3.59
C LEU A 308 -8.27 31.08 -4.28
N LEU A 309 -8.98 30.77 -5.36
CA LEU A 309 -8.67 29.67 -6.26
C LEU A 309 -7.86 30.22 -7.43
N HIS A 310 -6.57 29.91 -7.48
CA HIS A 310 -5.63 30.53 -8.40
C HIS A 310 -4.40 29.66 -8.68
N ALA A 311 -3.58 30.09 -9.63
CA ALA A 311 -2.26 29.55 -9.86
C ALA A 311 -1.32 30.65 -10.39
N SER A 312 -0.06 30.28 -10.61
CA SER A 312 0.88 31.10 -11.37
C SER A 312 1.42 30.32 -12.57
N ALA A 313 1.95 31.04 -13.55
CA ALA A 313 2.69 30.47 -14.67
C ALA A 313 4.02 31.20 -14.84
N TRP A 314 5.03 30.46 -15.32
CA TRP A 314 6.43 30.92 -15.43
C TRP A 314 6.93 31.53 -14.11
N GLY A 315 7.15 30.65 -13.12
CA GLY A 315 7.56 31.03 -11.77
C GLY A 315 8.71 32.03 -11.72
N SER A 316 8.78 32.79 -10.62
CA SER A 316 9.79 33.82 -10.40
C SER A 316 10.73 33.46 -9.25
N SER A 317 11.94 34.03 -9.24
CA SER A 317 12.79 34.05 -8.05
C SER A 317 12.30 35.07 -7.01
N SER A 318 11.50 36.05 -7.42
CA SER A 318 10.82 36.97 -6.49
C SER A 318 9.65 36.26 -5.83
N GLN A 319 9.51 36.46 -4.51
CA GLN A 319 8.32 36.01 -3.79
C GLN A 319 7.13 36.94 -4.01
N ASP A 320 7.33 38.19 -4.44
CA ASP A 320 6.23 39.13 -4.65
C ASP A 320 5.51 38.82 -5.96
N LEU A 321 4.31 38.24 -5.87
CA LEU A 321 3.46 37.97 -7.04
C LEU A 321 2.52 39.13 -7.33
N GLY A 322 2.00 39.77 -6.29
CA GLY A 322 0.98 40.80 -6.40
C GLY A 322 0.23 41.04 -5.10
N HIS A 323 -0.82 41.83 -5.18
CA HIS A 323 -1.59 42.33 -4.04
C HIS A 323 -3.09 42.21 -4.28
N ILE A 324 -3.83 41.82 -3.24
CA ILE A 324 -5.29 41.87 -3.18
C ILE A 324 -5.67 43.09 -2.34
N VAL A 325 -6.39 44.03 -2.95
CA VAL A 325 -6.92 45.22 -2.27
C VAL A 325 -8.41 45.05 -2.06
N VAL A 326 -8.82 44.84 -0.81
CA VAL A 326 -10.22 44.75 -0.40
C VAL A 326 -10.68 46.12 0.06
N THR A 327 -11.77 46.65 -0.50
CA THR A 327 -12.39 47.90 -0.08
C THR A 327 -13.72 47.60 0.61
N TYR A 328 -13.91 48.10 1.82
CA TYR A 328 -15.12 47.90 2.63
C TYR A 328 -16.16 48.99 2.39
N GLN A 329 -17.41 48.75 2.80
CA GLN A 329 -18.50 49.71 2.64
C GLN A 329 -18.31 51.02 3.43
N ASP A 330 -17.54 50.98 4.53
CA ASP A 330 -17.17 52.16 5.32
C ASP A 330 -16.00 52.96 4.72
N GLY A 331 -15.43 52.50 3.60
CA GLY A 331 -14.31 53.13 2.90
C GLY A 331 -12.93 52.63 3.33
N ASP A 332 -12.84 51.79 4.37
CA ASP A 332 -11.59 51.17 4.78
C ASP A 332 -11.04 50.28 3.67
N LYS A 333 -9.71 50.14 3.65
CA LYS A 333 -9.01 49.27 2.69
C LYS A 333 -8.06 48.34 3.43
N GLN A 334 -8.05 47.08 3.02
CA GLN A 334 -7.06 46.09 3.43
C GLN A 334 -6.24 45.68 2.21
N ASP A 335 -4.92 45.85 2.29
CA ASP A 335 -3.97 45.43 1.28
C ASP A 335 -3.29 44.13 1.73
N ILE A 336 -3.39 43.08 0.92
CA ILE A 336 -2.97 41.72 1.24
C ILE A 336 -1.92 41.29 0.20
N PRO A 337 -0.65 41.11 0.58
CA PRO A 337 0.35 40.62 -0.35
C PRO A 337 0.12 39.13 -0.68
N VAL A 338 0.36 38.77 -1.93
CA VAL A 338 0.30 37.39 -2.44
C VAL A 338 1.71 36.94 -2.81
N ARG A 339 2.14 35.83 -2.21
CA ARG A 339 3.53 35.37 -2.30
C ARG A 339 3.69 34.12 -3.17
N TYR A 340 4.48 34.21 -4.23
CA TYR A 340 4.91 33.04 -5.00
C TYR A 340 5.75 32.09 -4.13
N GLY A 341 5.48 30.79 -4.22
CA GLY A 341 6.13 29.73 -3.42
C GLY A 341 5.52 29.49 -2.03
N SER A 342 4.84 30.49 -1.45
CA SER A 342 4.13 30.37 -0.16
C SER A 342 2.62 30.25 -0.35
N ASP A 343 2.01 31.20 -1.05
CA ASP A 343 0.57 31.22 -1.28
C ASP A 343 0.18 30.44 -2.52
N VAL A 344 1.04 30.42 -3.53
CA VAL A 344 0.73 29.83 -4.83
C VAL A 344 1.99 29.37 -5.54
N GLY A 345 1.89 28.26 -6.27
CA GLY A 345 2.95 27.72 -7.10
C GLY A 345 2.60 27.77 -8.58
N ASN A 346 3.47 27.18 -9.38
CA ASN A 346 3.23 27.00 -10.81
C ASN A 346 2.05 26.03 -11.00
N TRP A 347 1.15 26.35 -11.94
CA TRP A 347 0.01 25.51 -12.27
C TRP A 347 0.43 24.17 -12.88
N ARG A 348 1.58 24.11 -13.58
CA ARG A 348 2.20 22.86 -14.04
C ARG A 348 2.98 22.20 -12.91
N CYS A 349 2.82 20.88 -12.76
CA CYS A 349 3.47 20.09 -11.70
C CYS A 349 3.33 20.74 -10.30
N PRO A 350 2.08 21.04 -9.85
CA PRO A 350 1.85 21.79 -8.64
C PRO A 350 2.43 21.07 -7.41
N GLY A 351 3.25 21.78 -6.63
CA GLY A 351 3.79 21.33 -5.35
C GLY A 351 3.03 21.90 -4.16
N ALA A 352 3.23 21.33 -2.97
CA ALA A 352 2.70 21.89 -1.73
C ALA A 352 3.36 23.24 -1.42
N CYS A 353 2.57 24.23 -1.00
CA CYS A 353 3.05 25.53 -0.51
C CYS A 353 2.65 25.73 0.96
N GLU A 354 3.16 26.76 1.64
CA GLU A 354 2.86 27.00 3.07
C GLU A 354 1.42 27.48 3.32
N ASN A 355 0.85 28.29 2.44
CA ASN A 355 -0.53 28.75 2.51
C ASN A 355 -1.39 28.20 1.36
N GLY A 356 -0.79 28.02 0.18
CA GLY A 356 -1.43 27.40 -0.99
C GLY A 356 -1.61 25.90 -0.83
N GLU A 357 -2.85 25.44 -0.83
CA GLU A 357 -3.20 24.03 -0.91
C GLU A 357 -3.62 23.66 -2.33
N VAL A 358 -3.06 22.60 -2.90
CA VAL A 358 -3.50 22.09 -4.21
C VAL A 358 -4.85 21.39 -4.02
N VAL A 359 -5.95 22.06 -4.41
CA VAL A 359 -7.32 21.59 -4.17
C VAL A 359 -8.00 21.01 -5.40
N TRP A 360 -7.46 21.29 -6.58
CA TRP A 360 -7.89 20.72 -7.85
C TRP A 360 -6.68 20.35 -8.69
N THR A 361 -6.77 19.24 -9.40
CA THR A 361 -5.73 18.73 -10.31
C THR A 361 -6.38 18.15 -11.55
N GLY A 362 -5.68 18.22 -12.68
CA GLY A 362 -6.09 17.64 -13.94
C GLY A 362 -4.90 17.36 -14.84
N GLU A 363 -5.19 16.87 -16.04
CA GLU A 363 -4.20 16.59 -17.06
C GLU A 363 -4.64 17.28 -18.36
N ASN A 364 -3.73 18.05 -18.96
CA ASN A 364 -3.85 18.42 -20.38
C ASN A 364 -2.81 17.63 -21.17
N ARG A 365 -2.76 17.84 -22.48
CA ARG A 365 -1.87 17.08 -23.36
C ARG A 365 -0.38 17.41 -23.15
N SER A 366 -0.07 18.49 -22.44
CA SER A 366 1.31 18.95 -22.19
C SER A 366 1.81 18.68 -20.78
N ALA A 367 0.92 18.57 -19.78
CA ALA A 367 1.30 18.53 -18.38
C ALA A 367 0.22 18.00 -17.43
N PHE A 368 0.70 17.51 -16.29
CA PHE A 368 -0.06 17.51 -15.05
C PHE A 368 -0.25 18.95 -14.56
N VAL A 369 -1.48 19.33 -14.23
CA VAL A 369 -1.82 20.69 -13.85
C VAL A 369 -2.66 20.75 -12.57
N GLY A 370 -2.65 21.89 -11.88
CA GLY A 370 -3.52 22.09 -10.72
C GLY A 370 -3.68 23.53 -10.28
N LEU A 371 -4.64 23.71 -9.37
CA LEU A 371 -5.03 24.99 -8.79
C LEU A 371 -4.87 24.97 -7.28
N TYR A 372 -4.43 26.12 -6.77
CA TYR A 372 -4.23 26.36 -5.36
C TYR A 372 -5.45 27.04 -4.77
N ARG A 373 -5.85 26.61 -3.57
CA ARG A 373 -6.63 27.42 -2.64
C ARG A 373 -5.70 28.03 -1.62
N SER A 374 -5.61 29.35 -1.61
CA SER A 374 -4.95 30.12 -0.54
C SER A 374 -5.99 30.76 0.35
N ALA A 375 -5.66 30.97 1.62
CA ALA A 375 -6.56 31.60 2.58
C ALA A 375 -5.89 32.84 3.19
N TYR A 376 -6.61 33.96 3.23
CA TYR A 376 -6.12 35.23 3.77
C TYR A 376 -7.08 35.74 4.85
N PRO A 377 -6.57 36.20 6.00
CA PRO A 377 -7.41 36.78 7.03
C PRO A 377 -8.02 38.10 6.56
N LEU A 378 -9.28 38.34 6.89
CA LEU A 378 -10.02 39.56 6.62
C LEU A 378 -10.59 40.15 7.91
N ALA A 379 -10.72 41.48 7.95
CA ALA A 379 -11.65 42.09 8.87
C ALA A 379 -13.08 41.69 8.49
N ASN A 380 -13.88 41.23 9.47
CA ASN A 380 -15.26 40.82 9.26
C ASN A 380 -16.19 42.04 9.09
N LYS A 381 -16.04 42.72 7.95
CA LYS A 381 -16.79 43.90 7.52
C LYS A 381 -17.40 43.65 6.13
N PRO A 382 -18.55 44.26 5.79
CA PRO A 382 -19.13 44.17 4.45
C PRO A 382 -18.19 44.73 3.37
N ILE A 383 -17.88 43.93 2.37
CA ILE A 383 -16.93 44.26 1.30
C ILE A 383 -17.66 44.97 0.16
N LYS A 384 -17.21 46.18 -0.20
CA LYS A 384 -17.71 46.95 -1.35
C LYS A 384 -17.09 46.48 -2.67
N GLY A 385 -15.81 46.14 -2.68
CA GLY A 385 -15.12 45.73 -3.90
C GLY A 385 -13.76 45.11 -3.63
N ILE A 386 -13.23 44.42 -4.66
CA ILE A 386 -11.94 43.75 -4.61
C ILE A 386 -11.15 44.06 -5.88
N ALA A 387 -9.85 44.30 -5.72
CA ALA A 387 -8.93 44.51 -6.82
C ALA A 387 -7.69 43.61 -6.67
N PHE A 388 -7.23 43.08 -7.79
CA PHE A 388 -6.03 42.27 -7.89
C PHE A 388 -4.99 43.04 -8.68
N LYS A 389 -3.77 43.18 -8.16
CA LYS A 389 -2.67 43.92 -8.77
C LYS A 389 -1.47 43.01 -8.90
N SER A 390 -0.88 42.91 -10.09
CA SER A 390 0.33 42.13 -10.30
C SER A 390 1.59 42.96 -10.05
N SER A 391 2.61 42.32 -9.49
CA SER A 391 3.97 42.86 -9.40
C SER A 391 4.80 42.57 -10.66
N VAL A 392 4.19 41.96 -11.68
CA VAL A 392 4.75 41.69 -13.03
C VAL A 392 5.91 40.68 -13.03
N HIS A 393 6.25 40.09 -11.89
CA HIS A 393 7.35 39.12 -11.78
C HIS A 393 7.02 37.73 -12.35
N ALA A 394 5.78 37.27 -12.22
CA ALA A 394 5.25 36.04 -12.80
C ALA A 394 3.78 36.24 -13.18
N VAL A 395 3.27 35.41 -14.09
CA VAL A 395 1.86 35.50 -14.50
C VAL A 395 0.99 34.99 -13.37
N TRP A 396 -0.01 35.79 -12.98
CA TRP A 396 -0.95 35.44 -11.91
C TRP A 396 -2.34 35.16 -12.48
N LEU A 397 -2.87 33.96 -12.21
CA LEU A 397 -4.07 33.42 -12.84
C LEU A 397 -5.11 33.12 -11.77
N ILE A 398 -6.20 33.89 -11.73
CA ILE A 398 -7.24 33.81 -10.70
C ILE A 398 -8.52 33.25 -11.33
N VAL A 399 -8.97 32.11 -10.82
CA VAL A 399 -10.18 31.40 -11.27
C VAL A 399 -11.41 31.91 -10.55
N ALA A 400 -11.35 31.99 -9.22
CA ALA A 400 -12.48 32.35 -8.38
C ALA A 400 -12.01 32.81 -6.99
N ALA A 401 -12.87 33.54 -6.29
CA ALA A 401 -12.67 33.93 -4.91
C ALA A 401 -13.95 33.70 -4.09
N SER A 402 -13.80 33.45 -2.79
CA SER A 402 -14.91 33.25 -1.87
C SER A 402 -14.58 33.80 -0.49
N VAL A 403 -15.58 34.20 0.28
CA VAL A 403 -15.40 34.71 1.65
C VAL A 403 -16.14 33.81 2.63
N GLY A 404 -15.52 33.47 3.75
CA GLY A 404 -16.13 32.59 4.76
C GLY A 404 -15.72 32.91 6.19
N GLU A 405 -16.47 32.34 7.14
CA GLU A 405 -16.26 32.54 8.58
C GLU A 405 -15.11 31.67 9.12
N HIS A 406 -14.95 30.46 8.58
CA HIS A 406 -13.98 29.47 9.07
C HIS A 406 -13.04 29.02 7.95
N ARG A 407 -11.76 28.84 8.30
CA ARG A 407 -10.76 28.23 7.42
C ARG A 407 -10.88 26.71 7.48
N PRO A 408 -11.17 26.02 6.36
CA PRO A 408 -11.13 24.56 6.32
C PRO A 408 -9.71 24.04 6.61
N PRO A 409 -9.56 22.84 7.20
CA PRO A 409 -8.25 22.24 7.42
C PRO A 409 -7.56 22.03 6.08
N ARG A 410 -6.24 22.02 6.12
CA ARG A 410 -5.40 21.76 4.95
C ARG A 410 -5.08 20.28 4.92
N ASP A 411 -5.12 19.67 3.74
CA ASP A 411 -4.45 18.40 3.53
C ASP A 411 -2.98 18.68 3.20
N MET A 412 -2.06 18.18 4.03
CA MET A 412 -0.62 18.41 3.89
C MET A 412 0.03 17.53 2.79
N SER A 413 -0.75 16.65 2.15
CA SER A 413 -0.28 15.83 1.03
C SER A 413 -0.59 16.52 -0.30
N ALA A 414 0.47 16.85 -1.05
CA ALA A 414 0.33 17.09 -2.49
C ALA A 414 0.28 15.72 -3.16
N PRO A 415 -0.75 15.44 -3.97
CA PRO A 415 -0.80 14.19 -4.68
C PRO A 415 0.33 14.16 -5.73
N PHE A 416 1.08 13.07 -5.78
CA PHE A 416 2.15 12.84 -6.74
C PHE A 416 1.59 12.02 -7.91
N TYR A 417 1.77 12.51 -9.14
CA TYR A 417 1.35 11.82 -10.36
C TYR A 417 2.49 11.80 -11.38
N ILE A 418 2.51 10.74 -12.18
CA ILE A 418 3.33 10.63 -13.39
C ILE A 418 2.34 10.68 -14.55
N VAL A 419 2.48 11.67 -15.42
CA VAL A 419 1.58 11.86 -16.57
C VAL A 419 2.30 11.42 -17.84
N ALA A 420 1.54 10.88 -18.77
CA ALA A 420 2.07 10.48 -20.05
C ALA A 420 2.62 11.69 -20.83
N ASN A 421 3.86 11.62 -21.29
CA ASN A 421 4.53 12.61 -22.13
C ASN A 421 5.58 11.92 -23.02
N GLU A 422 6.47 12.69 -23.65
CA GLU A 422 7.55 12.13 -24.47
C GLU A 422 8.50 11.19 -23.70
N ASP A 423 8.67 11.41 -22.39
CA ASP A 423 9.54 10.62 -21.53
C ASP A 423 8.84 9.45 -20.83
N TRP A 424 7.53 9.59 -20.57
CA TRP A 424 6.73 8.66 -19.77
C TRP A 424 5.52 8.21 -20.57
N GLN A 425 5.40 6.92 -20.85
CA GLN A 425 4.25 6.37 -21.58
C GLN A 425 3.53 5.34 -20.69
N PRO A 426 2.18 5.28 -20.72
CA PRO A 426 1.46 4.26 -19.97
C PRO A 426 1.73 2.91 -20.61
N ILE A 427 2.17 1.95 -19.79
CA ILE A 427 2.30 0.55 -20.20
C ILE A 427 1.07 -0.18 -19.69
N ASP A 428 0.17 -0.57 -20.60
CA ASP A 428 -0.91 -1.48 -20.26
C ASP A 428 -0.33 -2.90 -20.09
N PHE A 429 -0.49 -3.46 -18.88
CA PHE A 429 0.06 -4.77 -18.54
C PHE A 429 -1.07 -5.80 -18.41
N ALA A 430 -1.52 -6.32 -19.56
CA ALA A 430 -2.41 -7.47 -19.62
C ALA A 430 -1.68 -8.75 -19.17
N LYS A 431 -2.20 -9.43 -18.14
CA LYS A 431 -1.58 -10.65 -17.59
C LYS A 431 -1.94 -11.91 -18.37
N ASP A 432 -3.13 -11.94 -18.94
CA ASP A 432 -3.60 -13.11 -19.69
C ASP A 432 -3.29 -12.91 -21.17
N VAL A 433 -2.70 -13.94 -21.76
CA VAL A 433 -2.37 -13.99 -23.18
C VAL A 433 -3.57 -14.55 -23.93
N GLU A 434 -3.93 -13.91 -25.04
CA GLU A 434 -4.96 -14.43 -25.94
C GLU A 434 -4.47 -15.73 -26.61
N PRO A 435 -5.20 -16.86 -26.50
CA PRO A 435 -4.80 -18.14 -27.07
C PRO A 435 -4.53 -18.06 -28.58
N GLY A 436 -3.41 -18.63 -29.03
CA GLY A 436 -2.99 -18.64 -30.44
C GLY A 436 -2.44 -17.31 -30.96
N SER A 437 -2.39 -16.26 -30.14
CA SER A 437 -1.77 -14.98 -30.51
C SER A 437 -0.24 -15.09 -30.62
N VAL A 438 0.40 -14.04 -31.14
CA VAL A 438 1.88 -13.98 -31.24
C VAL A 438 2.59 -14.02 -29.88
N MET A 439 1.86 -13.75 -28.78
CA MET A 439 2.36 -13.81 -27.41
C MET A 439 2.10 -15.16 -26.74
N ASP A 440 1.37 -16.09 -27.39
CA ASP A 440 1.11 -17.43 -26.90
C ASP A 440 2.21 -18.40 -27.34
N PHE A 441 3.05 -18.80 -26.40
CA PHE A 441 4.15 -19.74 -26.57
C PHE A 441 3.83 -21.15 -26.07
N SER A 442 2.58 -21.44 -25.71
CA SER A 442 2.17 -22.75 -25.19
C SER A 442 2.42 -23.91 -26.17
N TRP A 443 2.40 -23.63 -27.48
CA TRP A 443 2.72 -24.59 -28.54
C TRP A 443 4.16 -25.14 -28.47
N ARG A 444 5.06 -24.52 -27.69
CA ARG A 444 6.43 -25.02 -27.46
C ARG A 444 6.51 -26.11 -26.40
N LEU A 445 5.44 -26.32 -25.64
CA LEU A 445 5.42 -27.27 -24.53
C LEU A 445 5.03 -28.67 -25.00
N ASP A 446 5.71 -29.67 -24.44
CA ASP A 446 5.56 -31.06 -24.83
C ASP A 446 4.78 -31.84 -23.75
N ALA A 447 3.46 -31.63 -23.72
CA ALA A 447 2.59 -32.17 -22.69
C ALA A 447 2.30 -33.69 -22.85
N PRO A 448 2.02 -34.42 -21.75
CA PRO A 448 2.20 -34.00 -20.36
C PRO A 448 3.67 -34.08 -19.90
N ALA A 449 4.02 -33.34 -18.85
CA ALA A 449 5.35 -33.39 -18.25
C ALA A 449 5.63 -34.80 -17.70
N GLY A 450 6.85 -35.28 -17.94
CA GLY A 450 7.34 -36.57 -17.45
C GLY A 450 7.05 -37.77 -18.37
N LYS A 451 6.42 -37.59 -19.54
CA LYS A 451 6.11 -38.69 -20.48
C LYS A 451 7.31 -39.42 -21.09
N TYR A 452 8.53 -38.91 -20.93
CA TYR A 452 9.79 -39.54 -21.38
C TYR A 452 10.63 -40.08 -20.20
N GLY A 453 10.00 -40.23 -19.04
CA GLY A 453 10.64 -40.65 -17.81
C GLY A 453 11.45 -39.53 -17.13
N PRO A 454 12.15 -39.88 -16.03
CA PRO A 454 12.86 -38.90 -15.20
C PRO A 454 14.08 -38.31 -15.92
N VAL A 455 14.49 -37.12 -15.47
CA VAL A 455 15.70 -36.45 -15.94
C VAL A 455 16.95 -37.17 -15.43
N ARG A 456 17.96 -37.27 -16.30
CA ARG A 456 19.30 -37.81 -16.02
C ARG A 456 20.38 -36.83 -16.49
N ILE A 457 21.57 -36.97 -15.93
CA ILE A 457 22.78 -36.28 -16.39
C ILE A 457 23.57 -37.23 -17.31
N ARG A 458 23.87 -36.79 -18.54
CA ARG A 458 24.80 -37.47 -19.45
C ARG A 458 25.73 -36.45 -20.10
N ASN A 459 27.04 -36.66 -19.97
CA ASN A 459 28.08 -35.79 -20.55
C ASN A 459 27.86 -34.29 -20.20
N GLY A 460 27.53 -34.01 -18.93
CA GLY A 460 27.28 -32.64 -18.45
C GLY A 460 25.98 -32.00 -18.95
N ARG A 461 25.03 -32.77 -19.48
CA ARG A 461 23.74 -32.27 -20.00
C ARG A 461 22.57 -33.01 -19.35
N PHE A 462 21.48 -32.28 -19.13
CA PHE A 462 20.19 -32.90 -18.81
C PHE A 462 19.65 -33.64 -20.03
N VAL A 463 19.18 -34.87 -19.83
CA VAL A 463 18.50 -35.70 -20.84
C VAL A 463 17.30 -36.39 -20.19
N PHE A 464 16.25 -36.73 -20.95
CA PHE A 464 15.23 -37.66 -20.45
C PHE A 464 15.74 -39.10 -20.51
N ASN A 465 15.30 -39.95 -19.59
CA ASN A 465 15.69 -41.35 -19.55
C ASN A 465 15.39 -42.10 -20.87
N GLU A 466 14.22 -41.85 -21.47
CA GLU A 466 13.79 -42.47 -22.73
C GLU A 466 14.29 -41.72 -23.99
N ARG A 467 14.87 -40.53 -23.83
CA ARG A 467 15.49 -39.74 -24.91
C ARG A 467 16.94 -39.37 -24.56
N PRO A 468 17.83 -40.36 -24.37
CA PRO A 468 19.16 -40.11 -23.81
C PRO A 468 20.12 -39.33 -24.72
N ASN A 469 19.79 -39.22 -26.02
CA ASN A 469 20.62 -38.54 -27.02
C ASN A 469 20.15 -37.11 -27.31
N GLN A 470 19.05 -36.65 -26.68
CA GLN A 470 18.50 -35.32 -26.87
C GLN A 470 18.78 -34.46 -25.62
N PRO A 471 19.65 -33.44 -25.72
CA PRO A 471 19.84 -32.49 -24.63
C PRO A 471 18.56 -31.69 -24.33
N LEU A 472 18.30 -31.47 -23.05
CA LEU A 472 17.19 -30.69 -22.54
C LEU A 472 17.66 -29.33 -22.04
N ARG A 473 16.78 -28.33 -22.18
CA ARG A 473 16.91 -27.02 -21.55
C ARG A 473 15.62 -26.66 -20.85
N PHE A 474 15.75 -26.24 -19.60
CA PHE A 474 14.63 -25.74 -18.82
C PHE A 474 14.65 -24.21 -18.80
N TYR A 475 13.50 -23.60 -19.06
CA TYR A 475 13.26 -22.17 -19.05
C TYR A 475 11.97 -21.92 -18.28
N GLY A 476 12.05 -21.12 -17.22
CA GLY A 476 10.98 -21.06 -16.24
C GLY A 476 11.10 -19.92 -15.25
N THR A 477 10.24 -19.99 -14.23
CA THR A 477 10.15 -18.98 -13.18
C THR A 477 9.93 -19.62 -11.81
N ASN A 478 9.99 -18.81 -10.75
CA ASN A 478 9.66 -19.21 -9.39
C ASN A 478 8.20 -18.90 -9.08
N LEU A 479 7.55 -19.79 -8.32
CA LEU A 479 6.30 -19.50 -7.63
C LEU A 479 6.56 -19.51 -6.12
N CYS A 480 6.44 -18.34 -5.50
CA CYS A 480 6.92 -18.10 -4.14
C CYS A 480 5.81 -18.06 -3.08
N SER A 481 6.11 -18.56 -1.89
CA SER A 481 5.33 -18.36 -0.66
C SER A 481 3.87 -18.82 -0.77
N GLY A 482 2.90 -17.90 -0.71
CA GLY A 482 1.48 -18.21 -0.83
C GLY A 482 1.01 -18.53 -2.25
N GLY A 483 1.85 -18.29 -3.26
CA GLY A 483 1.51 -18.45 -4.68
C GLY A 483 0.99 -19.86 -5.06
N PRO A 484 1.59 -20.96 -4.56
CA PRO A 484 1.10 -22.30 -4.86
C PRO A 484 -0.23 -22.68 -4.20
N TYR A 485 -0.67 -21.94 -3.16
CA TYR A 485 -1.84 -22.26 -2.34
C TYR A 485 -3.05 -21.47 -2.79
N THR A 486 -3.72 -21.99 -3.82
CA THR A 486 -4.81 -21.29 -4.49
C THR A 486 -6.00 -22.19 -4.76
N SER A 487 -7.15 -21.59 -5.11
CA SER A 487 -8.32 -22.36 -5.52
C SER A 487 -8.06 -23.13 -6.83
N LYS A 488 -8.83 -24.18 -7.07
CA LYS A 488 -8.71 -24.99 -8.30
C LYS A 488 -8.81 -24.15 -9.58
N GLU A 489 -9.79 -23.23 -9.63
CA GLU A 489 -9.97 -22.28 -10.73
C GLU A 489 -8.70 -21.45 -10.99
N TRP A 490 -8.07 -20.94 -9.92
CA TRP A 490 -6.85 -20.17 -10.07
C TRP A 490 -5.63 -21.02 -10.41
N ALA A 491 -5.57 -22.27 -9.95
CA ALA A 491 -4.50 -23.20 -10.32
C ALA A 491 -4.51 -23.50 -11.83
N GLU A 492 -5.71 -23.71 -12.40
CA GLU A 492 -5.90 -23.90 -13.85
C GLU A 492 -5.46 -22.65 -14.63
N ARG A 493 -5.99 -21.48 -14.26
CA ARG A 493 -5.65 -20.21 -14.92
C ARG A 493 -4.17 -19.84 -14.79
N LEU A 494 -3.56 -20.13 -13.65
CA LEU A 494 -2.12 -19.93 -13.45
C LEU A 494 -1.32 -20.86 -14.36
N ALA A 495 -1.69 -22.14 -14.43
CA ALA A 495 -1.01 -23.10 -15.29
C ALA A 495 -1.16 -22.74 -16.78
N ASP A 496 -2.33 -22.25 -17.21
CA ASP A 496 -2.53 -21.72 -18.58
C ASP A 496 -1.62 -20.52 -18.86
N ARG A 497 -1.50 -19.58 -17.92
CA ARG A 497 -0.65 -18.40 -18.10
C ARG A 497 0.84 -18.77 -18.17
N ILE A 498 1.29 -19.67 -17.31
CA ILE A 498 2.67 -20.18 -17.35
C ILE A 498 2.94 -20.89 -18.68
N ALA A 499 1.97 -21.65 -19.18
CA ALA A 499 2.07 -22.30 -20.48
C ALA A 499 2.14 -21.28 -21.63
N ALA A 500 1.27 -20.28 -21.62
CA ALA A 500 1.24 -19.22 -22.64
C ALA A 500 2.54 -18.41 -22.66
N TYR A 501 3.23 -18.24 -21.53
CA TYR A 501 4.56 -17.62 -21.49
C TYR A 501 5.69 -18.53 -21.98
N GLY A 502 5.41 -19.80 -22.32
CA GLY A 502 6.38 -20.75 -22.85
C GLY A 502 7.35 -21.30 -21.81
N PHE A 503 7.03 -21.14 -20.52
CA PHE A 503 7.81 -21.73 -19.44
C PHE A 503 7.55 -23.22 -19.38
N ASN A 504 8.63 -24.01 -19.42
CA ASN A 504 8.56 -25.48 -19.35
C ASN A 504 8.96 -26.02 -17.97
N VAL A 505 9.34 -25.16 -17.03
CA VAL A 505 9.59 -25.52 -15.63
C VAL A 505 9.05 -24.45 -14.68
N LEU A 506 8.58 -24.86 -13.51
CA LEU A 506 8.27 -23.99 -12.40
C LEU A 506 9.04 -24.43 -11.16
N ARG A 507 9.70 -23.48 -10.47
CA ARG A 507 10.31 -23.75 -9.16
C ARG A 507 9.35 -23.39 -8.03
N LEU A 508 9.02 -24.39 -7.21
CA LEU A 508 8.26 -24.19 -5.98
C LEU A 508 9.21 -23.65 -4.91
N HIS A 509 9.04 -22.37 -4.54
CA HIS A 509 10.01 -21.67 -3.69
C HIS A 509 9.33 -21.02 -2.49
N HIS A 510 10.01 -20.95 -1.33
CA HIS A 510 9.43 -20.45 -0.07
C HIS A 510 8.07 -21.09 0.32
N HIS A 511 7.73 -22.25 -0.24
CA HIS A 511 6.44 -22.92 -0.06
C HIS A 511 6.41 -23.70 1.27
N ASP A 512 7.56 -24.21 1.71
CA ASP A 512 7.74 -25.06 2.89
C ASP A 512 7.04 -24.57 4.18
N GLY A 513 6.96 -23.25 4.41
CA GLY A 513 6.26 -22.67 5.57
C GLY A 513 4.73 -22.69 5.48
N GLY A 514 4.14 -22.67 4.28
CA GLY A 514 2.68 -22.72 4.08
C GLY A 514 2.13 -24.14 3.95
N MET A 515 2.98 -25.10 3.65
CA MET A 515 2.62 -26.51 3.46
C MET A 515 2.43 -27.31 4.76
N VAL A 516 2.77 -26.72 5.92
CA VAL A 516 2.90 -27.43 7.19
C VAL A 516 1.96 -26.90 8.27
N MET A 517 1.73 -27.71 9.29
CA MET A 517 0.98 -27.29 10.48
C MET A 517 1.79 -26.28 11.30
N LYS A 518 1.12 -25.31 11.92
CA LYS A 518 1.78 -24.21 12.67
C LYS A 518 2.36 -24.65 14.00
N ASP A 519 1.79 -25.67 14.61
CA ASP A 519 2.16 -26.25 15.90
C ASP A 519 3.15 -27.41 15.78
N ASN A 520 3.22 -28.07 14.61
CA ASN A 520 4.22 -29.08 14.30
C ASN A 520 4.61 -28.98 12.82
N THR A 521 5.77 -28.39 12.57
CA THR A 521 6.14 -28.04 11.20
C THR A 521 6.73 -29.20 10.41
N THR A 522 6.83 -30.40 11.00
CA THR A 522 7.12 -31.64 10.25
C THR A 522 5.87 -32.27 9.65
N ARG A 523 4.66 -31.89 10.10
CA ARG A 523 3.39 -32.42 9.59
C ARG A 523 2.84 -31.54 8.46
N LEU A 524 2.40 -32.17 7.37
CA LEU A 524 1.75 -31.46 6.28
C LEU A 524 0.37 -30.96 6.71
N ASN A 525 0.01 -29.78 6.22
CA ASN A 525 -1.34 -29.27 6.34
C ASN A 525 -2.19 -29.85 5.19
N PRO A 526 -3.28 -30.59 5.48
CA PRO A 526 -4.06 -31.29 4.47
C PRO A 526 -4.74 -30.36 3.46
N GLU A 527 -5.06 -29.12 3.85
CA GLU A 527 -5.70 -28.15 2.95
C GLU A 527 -4.69 -27.59 1.93
N THR A 528 -3.53 -27.13 2.41
CA THR A 528 -2.55 -26.48 1.53
C THR A 528 -1.78 -27.48 0.68
N ILE A 529 -1.60 -28.73 1.14
CA ILE A 529 -1.02 -29.78 0.30
C ILE A 529 -1.96 -30.19 -0.85
N ASP A 530 -3.28 -30.28 -0.63
CA ASP A 530 -4.24 -30.57 -1.72
C ASP A 530 -4.22 -29.48 -2.81
N GLN A 531 -4.11 -28.21 -2.40
CA GLN A 531 -3.98 -27.09 -3.34
C GLN A 531 -2.70 -27.18 -4.18
N LEU A 532 -1.56 -27.48 -3.52
CA LEU A 532 -0.30 -27.69 -4.21
C LEU A 532 -0.36 -28.89 -5.15
N ASP A 533 -0.96 -29.99 -4.70
CA ASP A 533 -1.13 -31.21 -5.49
C ASP A 533 -1.95 -30.97 -6.76
N TYR A 534 -3.05 -30.22 -6.64
CA TYR A 534 -3.88 -29.85 -7.78
C TYR A 534 -3.12 -28.95 -8.76
N LEU A 535 -2.36 -27.97 -8.26
CA LEU A 535 -1.52 -27.13 -9.10
C LEU A 535 -0.46 -27.96 -9.86
N ILE A 536 0.23 -28.88 -9.19
CA ILE A 536 1.21 -29.78 -9.82
C ILE A 536 0.53 -30.61 -10.92
N HIS A 537 -0.67 -31.12 -10.68
CA HIS A 537 -1.47 -31.80 -11.69
C HIS A 537 -1.75 -30.90 -12.90
N CYS A 538 -2.22 -29.66 -12.69
CA CYS A 538 -2.52 -28.72 -13.77
C CYS A 538 -1.28 -28.36 -14.60
N LEU A 539 -0.13 -28.16 -13.95
CA LEU A 539 1.17 -27.89 -14.61
C LEU A 539 1.62 -29.09 -15.44
N LYS A 540 1.52 -30.30 -14.88
CA LYS A 540 1.85 -31.55 -15.56
C LYS A 540 1.04 -31.76 -16.83
N GLN A 541 -0.27 -31.51 -16.79
CA GLN A 541 -1.14 -31.62 -17.98
C GLN A 541 -0.73 -30.69 -19.12
N ARG A 542 0.01 -29.60 -18.83
CA ARG A 542 0.47 -28.61 -19.81
C ARG A 542 1.93 -28.79 -20.22
N GLY A 543 2.60 -29.86 -19.80
CA GLY A 543 4.01 -30.08 -20.14
C GLY A 543 5.00 -29.26 -19.32
N ILE A 544 4.56 -28.73 -18.16
CA ILE A 544 5.39 -27.92 -17.27
C ILE A 544 5.95 -28.81 -16.16
N TYR A 545 7.27 -28.85 -16.06
CA TYR A 545 8.03 -29.61 -15.08
C TYR A 545 8.19 -28.84 -13.77
N ILE A 546 8.61 -29.52 -12.70
CA ILE A 546 8.78 -28.93 -11.36
C ILE A 546 10.22 -29.12 -10.86
N THR A 547 10.75 -28.10 -10.21
CA THR A 547 11.90 -28.21 -9.30
C THR A 547 11.53 -27.62 -7.95
N THR A 548 12.13 -28.11 -6.87
CA THR A 548 11.77 -27.66 -5.51
C THR A 548 13.00 -27.64 -4.60
N ASP A 549 12.83 -26.98 -3.46
CA ASP A 549 13.77 -27.05 -2.34
C ASP A 549 13.21 -27.91 -1.20
N LEU A 550 14.07 -28.51 -0.37
CA LEU A 550 13.65 -29.27 0.83
C LEU A 550 13.84 -28.50 2.14
N TYR A 551 14.46 -27.32 2.10
CA TYR A 551 14.35 -26.30 3.13
C TYR A 551 14.58 -24.91 2.53
N ILE A 552 13.72 -23.94 2.89
CA ILE A 552 13.87 -22.54 2.47
C ILE A 552 13.66 -21.58 3.64
N SER A 553 12.48 -21.61 4.24
CA SER A 553 11.99 -20.54 5.12
C SER A 553 10.95 -20.97 6.15
N ARG A 554 10.74 -22.28 6.33
CA ARG A 554 9.86 -22.83 7.37
C ARG A 554 10.28 -22.29 8.75
N ARG A 555 9.32 -21.69 9.45
CA ARG A 555 9.50 -21.11 10.80
C ARG A 555 9.03 -22.11 11.84
N LEU A 556 9.88 -22.44 12.80
CA LEU A 556 9.58 -23.49 13.77
C LEU A 556 9.07 -22.86 15.09
N PRO A 557 7.93 -23.34 15.66
CA PRO A 557 7.52 -22.97 17.00
C PRO A 557 8.57 -23.33 18.04
N LYS A 558 8.49 -22.64 19.18
CA LYS A 558 9.34 -22.90 20.34
C LYS A 558 9.22 -24.37 20.78
N GLY A 559 10.35 -25.01 21.04
CA GLY A 559 10.42 -26.40 21.52
C GLY A 559 10.56 -27.46 20.43
N GLU A 560 10.37 -27.12 19.15
CA GLU A 560 10.56 -28.09 18.06
C GLU A 560 12.06 -28.41 17.83
N ILE A 561 12.94 -27.45 18.15
CA ILE A 561 14.39 -27.65 18.29
C ILE A 561 14.74 -27.41 19.77
N PRO A 562 15.04 -28.46 20.57
CA PRO A 562 15.22 -28.34 22.01
C PRO A 562 16.33 -27.38 22.44
N GLU A 563 17.40 -27.26 21.65
CA GLU A 563 18.55 -26.41 21.95
C GLU A 563 18.28 -24.92 21.74
N TYR A 564 17.26 -24.57 20.94
CA TYR A 564 16.98 -23.17 20.61
C TYR A 564 15.91 -22.58 21.55
N PRO A 565 16.19 -21.45 22.23
CA PRO A 565 15.39 -20.99 23.38
C PRO A 565 14.03 -20.36 23.03
N ASP A 566 13.81 -20.01 21.76
CA ASP A 566 12.65 -19.22 21.31
C ASP A 566 12.05 -19.78 20.00
N VAL A 567 11.06 -19.09 19.43
CA VAL A 567 10.55 -19.37 18.09
C VAL A 567 11.65 -19.15 17.06
N LEU A 568 11.94 -20.16 16.26
CA LEU A 568 12.98 -20.10 15.22
C LEU A 568 12.39 -19.50 13.93
N SER A 569 12.40 -18.16 13.88
CA SER A 569 11.94 -17.37 12.74
C SER A 569 13.08 -16.82 11.86
N ASP A 570 14.32 -16.84 12.36
CA ASP A 570 15.52 -16.47 11.61
C ASP A 570 15.97 -17.65 10.73
N ILE A 571 15.75 -17.50 9.41
CA ILE A 571 16.10 -18.48 8.39
C ILE A 571 17.61 -18.77 8.39
N THR A 572 18.42 -17.74 8.59
CA THR A 572 19.89 -17.87 8.59
C THR A 572 20.34 -18.68 9.81
N ALA A 573 19.69 -18.48 10.95
CA ALA A 573 19.97 -19.25 12.16
C ALA A 573 19.61 -20.72 12.00
N TYR A 574 18.46 -21.05 11.40
CA TYR A 574 18.12 -22.46 11.09
C TYR A 574 19.21 -23.09 10.23
N LYS A 575 19.57 -22.45 9.11
CA LYS A 575 20.60 -22.96 8.19
C LYS A 575 21.93 -23.15 8.90
N ALA A 576 22.33 -22.23 9.77
CA ALA A 576 23.54 -22.37 10.56
C ALA A 576 23.49 -23.62 11.46
N MET A 577 22.40 -23.82 12.19
CA MET A 577 22.24 -24.95 13.10
C MET A 577 22.10 -26.28 12.37
N PHE A 578 21.49 -26.30 11.18
CA PHE A 578 21.28 -27.50 10.37
C PHE A 578 22.59 -28.28 10.12
N TRP A 579 23.71 -27.57 9.93
CA TRP A 579 24.99 -28.20 9.69
C TRP A 579 25.57 -28.91 10.92
N LEU A 580 25.22 -28.47 12.14
CA LEU A 580 25.87 -28.89 13.39
C LEU A 580 24.99 -29.70 14.35
N LEU A 581 23.68 -29.46 14.36
CA LEU A 581 22.77 -30.04 15.35
C LEU A 581 21.97 -31.20 14.77
N ASP A 582 22.02 -32.33 15.45
CA ASP A 582 21.26 -33.51 15.04
C ASP A 582 19.75 -33.33 15.25
N SER A 583 19.30 -32.54 16.23
CA SER A 583 17.88 -32.21 16.40
C SER A 583 17.28 -31.52 15.15
N VAL A 584 18.03 -30.59 14.55
CA VAL A 584 17.62 -29.89 13.32
C VAL A 584 17.63 -30.84 12.13
N TRP A 585 18.63 -31.72 12.04
CA TRP A 585 18.67 -32.80 11.06
C TRP A 585 17.46 -33.72 11.16
N HIS A 586 17.12 -34.22 12.35
CA HIS A 586 15.96 -35.10 12.55
C HIS A 586 14.64 -34.38 12.22
N ASN A 587 14.52 -33.09 12.59
CA ASN A 587 13.36 -32.29 12.20
C ASN A 587 13.18 -32.22 10.69
N TRP A 588 14.26 -31.88 9.97
CA TRP A 588 14.25 -31.80 8.52
C TRP A 588 13.97 -33.16 7.86
N ARG A 589 14.57 -34.23 8.38
CA ARG A 589 14.35 -35.62 7.95
C ARG A 589 12.86 -35.97 8.03
N ASN A 590 12.23 -35.75 9.18
CA ASN A 590 10.81 -36.04 9.39
C ASN A 590 9.91 -35.24 8.43
N TYR A 591 10.22 -33.95 8.21
CA TYR A 591 9.51 -33.14 7.22
C TYR A 591 9.65 -33.73 5.80
N CYS A 592 10.87 -34.10 5.41
CA CYS A 592 11.14 -34.69 4.09
C CYS A 592 10.45 -36.03 3.91
N GLU A 593 10.47 -36.90 4.93
CA GLU A 593 9.76 -38.20 4.90
C GLU A 593 8.26 -37.99 4.68
N ASN A 594 7.65 -37.04 5.38
CA ASN A 594 6.22 -36.75 5.23
C ASN A 594 5.90 -36.15 3.85
N TYR A 595 6.72 -35.22 3.35
CA TYR A 595 6.45 -34.59 2.05
C TYR A 595 6.72 -35.52 0.86
N LEU A 596 7.89 -36.18 0.84
CA LEU A 596 8.31 -36.99 -0.29
C LEU A 596 7.49 -38.28 -0.43
N ASN A 597 6.86 -38.77 0.65
CA ASN A 597 6.02 -39.96 0.61
C ASN A 597 4.50 -39.64 0.55
N HIS A 598 4.13 -38.37 0.56
CA HIS A 598 2.74 -37.96 0.34
C HIS A 598 2.32 -38.28 -1.10
N VAL A 599 1.16 -38.94 -1.26
CA VAL A 599 0.60 -39.29 -2.56
C VAL A 599 -0.31 -38.16 -3.03
N ASN A 600 0.04 -37.56 -4.17
CA ASN A 600 -0.81 -36.57 -4.81
C ASN A 600 -2.07 -37.27 -5.36
N PRO A 601 -3.29 -36.94 -4.89
CA PRO A 601 -4.51 -37.65 -5.29
C PRO A 601 -4.90 -37.41 -6.76
N TYR A 602 -4.38 -36.36 -7.41
CA TYR A 602 -4.69 -36.00 -8.79
C TYR A 602 -3.71 -36.60 -9.81
N THR A 603 -2.53 -37.07 -9.38
CA THR A 603 -1.57 -37.78 -10.25
C THR A 603 -1.41 -39.25 -9.87
N GLY A 604 -1.82 -39.65 -8.66
CA GLY A 604 -1.64 -41.00 -8.12
C GLY A 604 -0.18 -41.34 -7.77
N MET A 605 0.71 -40.35 -7.76
CA MET A 605 2.15 -40.52 -7.54
C MET A 605 2.59 -39.72 -6.31
N THR A 606 3.64 -40.17 -5.65
CA THR A 606 4.38 -39.30 -4.73
C THR A 606 5.26 -38.34 -5.54
N ILE A 607 5.58 -37.17 -4.98
CA ILE A 607 6.37 -36.18 -5.74
C ILE A 607 7.77 -36.71 -6.12
N LYS A 608 8.37 -37.57 -5.28
CA LYS A 608 9.69 -38.18 -5.56
C LYS A 608 9.65 -39.20 -6.70
N ASP A 609 8.49 -39.82 -6.95
CA ASP A 609 8.28 -40.84 -7.97
C ASP A 609 7.70 -40.22 -9.27
N ASP A 610 7.22 -38.98 -9.23
CA ASP A 610 6.68 -38.28 -10.38
C ASP A 610 7.81 -37.81 -11.34
N PRO A 611 7.87 -38.28 -12.60
CA PRO A 611 8.89 -37.85 -13.56
C PRO A 611 8.80 -36.37 -13.98
N ALA A 612 7.75 -35.65 -13.58
CA ALA A 612 7.67 -34.20 -13.71
C ALA A 612 8.62 -33.47 -12.73
N LEU A 613 9.08 -34.11 -11.65
CA LEU A 613 10.11 -33.56 -10.77
C LEU A 613 11.50 -33.72 -11.39
N ILE A 614 12.09 -32.61 -11.83
CA ILE A 614 13.35 -32.64 -12.60
C ILE A 614 14.60 -32.52 -11.74
N SER A 615 14.49 -31.89 -10.57
CA SER A 615 15.62 -31.67 -9.66
C SER A 615 15.15 -31.24 -8.28
N ILE A 616 16.04 -31.42 -7.30
CA ILE A 616 15.89 -30.87 -5.95
C ILE A 616 17.15 -30.09 -5.58
N SER A 617 16.95 -28.85 -5.11
CA SER A 617 17.95 -28.13 -4.32
C SER A 617 17.74 -28.46 -2.85
N ILE A 618 18.66 -29.13 -2.18
CA ILE A 618 18.38 -29.71 -0.86
C ILE A 618 18.09 -28.60 0.16
N ILE A 619 19.07 -27.72 0.40
CA ILE A 619 18.92 -26.53 1.24
C ILE A 619 19.11 -25.28 0.36
N ASN A 620 18.04 -24.49 0.20
CA ASN A 620 18.12 -23.24 -0.55
C ASN A 620 19.12 -22.28 0.11
N GLU A 621 20.08 -21.75 -0.67
CA GLU A 621 21.12 -20.82 -0.23
C GLU A 621 21.75 -21.23 1.10
N GLY A 622 22.03 -22.52 1.24
CA GLY A 622 22.56 -23.16 2.44
C GLY A 622 24.06 -22.93 2.68
N ASN A 623 24.67 -21.91 2.09
CA ASN A 623 26.11 -21.71 2.18
C ASN A 623 26.57 -21.57 3.64
N ILE A 624 27.26 -22.58 4.16
CA ILE A 624 27.63 -22.66 5.58
C ILE A 624 28.42 -21.42 6.03
N LYS A 625 29.32 -20.91 5.18
CA LYS A 625 30.12 -19.70 5.42
C LYS A 625 29.26 -18.43 5.54
N SER A 626 28.13 -18.37 4.85
CA SER A 626 27.23 -17.22 4.90
C SER A 626 26.29 -17.25 6.10
N CYS A 627 26.10 -18.41 6.75
CA CYS A 627 25.11 -18.58 7.80
C CYS A 627 25.68 -18.73 9.22
N TRP A 628 26.91 -19.23 9.39
CA TRP A 628 27.42 -19.70 10.69
C TRP A 628 27.22 -18.73 11.88
N ALA A 629 27.42 -17.42 11.65
CA ALA A 629 27.30 -16.38 12.68
C ALA A 629 26.00 -15.55 12.58
N ALA A 630 24.88 -16.17 12.19
CA ALA A 630 23.58 -15.52 12.07
C ALA A 630 23.18 -14.71 13.31
N ASN A 631 23.38 -15.27 14.50
CA ASN A 631 23.10 -14.60 15.77
C ASN A 631 24.07 -15.07 16.88
N ALA A 632 23.89 -14.56 18.09
CA ALA A 632 24.74 -14.88 19.24
C ALA A 632 24.74 -16.38 19.57
N PHE A 633 23.60 -17.06 19.44
CA PHE A 633 23.48 -18.49 19.70
C PHE A 633 24.30 -19.30 18.69
N THR A 634 24.12 -19.05 17.39
CA THR A 634 24.82 -19.83 16.36
C THR A 634 26.32 -19.52 16.33
N ARG A 635 26.73 -18.26 16.56
CA ARG A 635 28.14 -17.90 16.70
C ARG A 635 28.82 -18.73 17.79
N LYS A 636 28.24 -18.75 18.99
CA LYS A 636 28.75 -19.53 20.12
C LYS A 636 28.82 -21.02 19.79
N LEU A 637 27.77 -21.57 19.18
CA LEU A 637 27.73 -22.99 18.78
C LEU A 637 28.86 -23.35 17.81
N TYR A 638 29.13 -22.51 16.80
CA TYR A 638 30.21 -22.75 15.85
C TYR A 638 31.60 -22.61 16.50
N GLU A 639 31.78 -21.64 17.39
CA GLU A 639 33.03 -21.47 18.14
C GLU A 639 33.33 -22.71 18.99
N GLU A 640 32.34 -23.22 19.74
CA GLU A 640 32.48 -24.44 20.53
C GLU A 640 32.79 -25.66 19.67
N ARG A 641 32.09 -25.83 18.54
CA ARG A 641 32.31 -26.95 17.62
C ARG A 641 33.65 -26.85 16.90
N PHE A 642 34.12 -25.64 16.60
CA PHE A 642 35.45 -25.44 16.05
C PHE A 642 36.55 -25.80 17.04
N GLN A 643 36.42 -25.43 18.31
CA GLN A 643 37.39 -25.81 19.35
C GLN A 643 37.41 -27.33 19.60
N ALA A 644 36.25 -27.98 19.57
CA ALA A 644 36.17 -29.43 19.63
C ALA A 644 36.85 -30.09 18.41
N TRP A 645 36.67 -29.52 17.21
CA TRP A 645 37.31 -29.99 15.99
C TRP A 645 38.83 -29.83 16.02
N LEU A 646 39.36 -28.71 16.54
CA LEU A 646 40.80 -28.50 16.74
C LEU A 646 41.40 -29.54 17.68
N THR A 647 40.75 -29.74 18.84
CA THR A 647 41.17 -30.77 19.82
C THR A 647 41.18 -32.17 19.20
N HIS A 648 40.14 -32.54 18.45
CA HIS A 648 40.03 -33.85 17.81
C HIS A 648 41.14 -34.09 16.77
N HIS A 649 41.48 -33.06 15.99
CA HIS A 649 42.52 -33.14 14.96
C HIS A 649 43.94 -32.86 15.49
N GLN A 650 44.09 -32.56 16.79
CA GLN A 650 45.36 -32.18 17.40
C GLN A 650 46.00 -30.98 16.69
N LEU A 651 45.17 -29.99 16.32
CA LEU A 651 45.58 -28.77 15.64
C LEU A 651 45.52 -27.57 16.59
N ASP A 652 46.44 -26.63 16.42
CA ASP A 652 46.48 -25.36 17.15
C ASP A 652 46.49 -24.21 16.13
N ASP A 653 45.67 -23.19 16.39
CA ASP A 653 45.66 -21.96 15.59
C ASP A 653 46.76 -20.98 16.01
N GLN A 654 47.46 -21.27 17.11
CA GLN A 654 48.56 -20.50 17.69
C GLN A 654 48.20 -19.04 18.01
N GLY A 655 46.90 -18.72 18.07
CA GLY A 655 46.42 -17.34 18.17
C GLY A 655 46.71 -16.48 16.93
N VAL A 656 47.15 -17.07 15.81
CA VAL A 656 47.47 -16.35 14.57
C VAL A 656 46.20 -16.20 13.72
N PRO A 657 45.74 -14.97 13.40
CA PRO A 657 44.47 -14.76 12.69
C PRO A 657 44.36 -15.48 11.35
N GLU A 658 45.42 -15.47 10.53
CA GLU A 658 45.45 -16.12 9.22
C GLU A 658 45.34 -17.64 9.34
N GLN A 659 46.06 -18.22 10.30
CA GLN A 659 46.03 -19.65 10.58
C GLN A 659 44.66 -20.07 11.11
N ARG A 660 44.10 -19.29 12.06
CA ARG A 660 42.75 -19.49 12.56
C ARG A 660 41.72 -19.46 11.44
N ASN A 661 41.78 -18.47 10.55
CA ASN A 661 40.88 -18.35 9.40
C ASN A 661 41.01 -19.56 8.46
N ARG A 662 42.23 -19.99 8.15
CA ARG A 662 42.47 -21.18 7.30
C ARG A 662 41.89 -22.45 7.93
N LEU A 663 42.14 -22.67 9.22
CA LEU A 663 41.63 -23.83 9.96
C LEU A 663 40.10 -23.78 10.09
N PHE A 664 39.53 -22.60 10.32
CA PHE A 664 38.08 -22.40 10.39
C PHE A 664 37.42 -22.68 9.04
N GLU A 665 37.99 -22.19 7.95
CA GLU A 665 37.49 -22.50 6.59
C GLU A 665 37.55 -24.00 6.28
N ARG A 666 38.59 -24.71 6.76
CA ARG A 666 38.68 -26.17 6.66
C ARG A 666 37.58 -26.85 7.47
N PHE A 667 37.39 -26.47 8.73
CA PHE A 667 36.32 -26.95 9.60
C PHE A 667 34.93 -26.78 8.96
N LEU A 668 34.63 -25.60 8.41
CA LEU A 668 33.35 -25.35 7.72
C LEU A 668 33.17 -26.28 6.51
N THR A 669 34.25 -26.55 5.76
CA THR A 669 34.21 -27.43 4.58
C THR A 669 33.91 -28.86 4.99
N GLU A 670 34.67 -29.41 5.94
CA GLU A 670 34.50 -30.79 6.40
C GLU A 670 33.13 -31.00 7.07
N THR A 671 32.66 -30.01 7.84
CA THR A 671 31.32 -30.02 8.45
C THR A 671 30.23 -30.10 7.38
N TYR A 672 30.35 -29.27 6.35
CA TYR A 672 29.42 -29.29 5.22
C TYR A 672 29.48 -30.61 4.46
N GLU A 673 30.66 -31.07 4.05
CA GLU A 673 30.83 -32.30 3.26
C GLU A 673 30.23 -33.51 4.00
N LYS A 674 30.44 -33.60 5.33
CA LYS A 674 29.84 -34.64 6.17
C LYS A 674 28.31 -34.59 6.15
N ARG A 675 27.70 -33.42 6.38
CA ARG A 675 26.24 -33.29 6.41
C ARG A 675 25.63 -33.47 5.01
N PHE A 676 26.30 -33.00 3.97
CA PHE A 676 25.86 -33.20 2.57
C PHE A 676 25.85 -34.67 2.17
N ALA A 677 26.89 -35.43 2.53
CA ALA A 677 26.91 -36.88 2.32
C ALA A 677 25.74 -37.58 3.04
N GLN A 678 25.42 -37.12 4.26
CA GLN A 678 24.28 -37.65 5.01
C GLN A 678 22.92 -37.30 4.35
N MET A 679 22.74 -36.05 3.93
CA MET A 679 21.53 -35.61 3.21
C MET A 679 21.30 -36.43 1.95
N THR A 680 22.34 -36.57 1.13
CA THR A 680 22.25 -37.30 -0.15
C THR A 680 21.96 -38.79 0.08
N SER A 681 22.65 -39.45 1.02
CA SER A 681 22.36 -40.86 1.36
C SER A 681 20.90 -41.05 1.74
N PHE A 682 20.41 -40.23 2.68
CA PHE A 682 19.02 -40.28 3.14
C PHE A 682 18.02 -40.08 1.98
N LEU A 683 18.22 -39.08 1.11
CA LEU A 683 17.31 -38.85 0.00
C LEU A 683 17.31 -40.01 -1.01
N ARG A 684 18.46 -40.64 -1.25
CA ARG A 684 18.54 -41.85 -2.08
C ARG A 684 17.85 -43.05 -1.43
N GLU A 685 17.98 -43.22 -0.12
CA GLU A 685 17.26 -44.24 0.66
C GLU A 685 15.74 -44.04 0.61
N GLN A 686 15.25 -42.80 0.63
CA GLN A 686 13.83 -42.48 0.41
C GLN A 686 13.35 -42.75 -1.02
N GLY A 687 14.27 -43.04 -1.95
CA GLY A 687 13.96 -43.36 -3.34
C GLY A 687 14.03 -42.19 -4.32
N VAL A 688 14.53 -41.01 -3.91
CA VAL A 688 14.65 -39.85 -4.81
C VAL A 688 15.63 -40.16 -5.94
N ARG A 689 15.14 -40.08 -7.19
CA ARG A 689 15.93 -40.42 -8.40
C ARG A 689 16.39 -39.22 -9.23
N CYS A 690 15.80 -38.04 -9.03
CA CYS A 690 16.18 -36.84 -9.76
C CYS A 690 17.55 -36.31 -9.30
N PRO A 691 18.23 -35.52 -10.16
CA PRO A 691 19.45 -34.78 -9.81
C PRO A 691 19.29 -33.90 -8.56
N LEU A 692 20.31 -33.92 -7.71
CA LEU A 692 20.42 -33.12 -6.49
C LEU A 692 21.49 -32.03 -6.65
N SER A 693 21.17 -30.83 -6.17
CA SER A 693 22.10 -29.71 -5.98
C SER A 693 21.92 -29.10 -4.59
N ASP A 694 22.83 -28.23 -4.18
CA ASP A 694 22.79 -27.47 -2.93
C ASP A 694 23.63 -26.18 -3.09
N GLN A 695 23.84 -25.39 -2.04
CA GLN A 695 24.64 -24.15 -2.03
C GLN A 695 24.46 -23.30 -3.30
N ASN A 696 23.23 -22.95 -3.66
CA ASN A 696 22.89 -22.30 -4.92
C ASN A 696 23.04 -20.78 -4.92
N MET A 697 23.96 -20.21 -4.14
CA MET A 697 24.25 -18.76 -4.18
C MET A 697 25.75 -18.48 -4.15
N GLY A 698 26.20 -17.51 -4.95
CA GLY A 698 27.59 -17.04 -4.97
C GLY A 698 28.55 -17.86 -5.85
N THR A 699 29.68 -17.25 -6.23
CA THR A 699 30.59 -17.75 -7.29
C THR A 699 32.05 -17.85 -6.84
N THR A 700 32.32 -18.03 -5.54
CA THR A 700 33.70 -18.14 -5.06
C THR A 700 34.40 -19.42 -5.55
N LEU A 701 35.73 -19.38 -5.70
CA LEU A 701 36.54 -20.56 -6.06
C LEU A 701 36.31 -21.74 -5.10
N LYS A 702 36.14 -21.45 -3.80
CA LYS A 702 35.82 -22.45 -2.79
C LYS A 702 34.46 -23.13 -3.04
N LEU A 703 33.43 -22.35 -3.36
CA LEU A 703 32.12 -22.93 -3.69
C LEU A 703 32.21 -23.82 -4.92
N SER A 704 33.00 -23.45 -5.93
CA SER A 704 33.24 -24.28 -7.11
C SER A 704 33.85 -25.64 -6.75
N GLN A 705 34.82 -25.66 -5.81
CA GLN A 705 35.41 -26.91 -5.29
C GLN A 705 34.40 -27.75 -4.48
N MET A 706 33.55 -27.13 -3.67
CA MET A 706 32.54 -27.85 -2.88
C MET A 706 31.42 -28.43 -3.75
N ARG A 707 31.03 -27.71 -4.81
CA ARG A 707 29.99 -28.11 -5.78
C ARG A 707 30.36 -29.32 -6.64
N ARG A 708 31.62 -29.79 -6.58
CA ARG A 708 32.06 -31.03 -7.25
C ARG A 708 31.30 -32.28 -6.79
N LEU A 709 30.63 -32.20 -5.64
CA LEU A 709 29.88 -33.29 -5.02
C LEU A 709 28.45 -33.44 -5.57
N TYR A 710 27.97 -32.49 -6.39
CA TYR A 710 26.57 -32.43 -6.80
C TYR A 710 26.33 -33.11 -8.14
N ASP A 711 25.10 -33.53 -8.42
CA ASP A 711 24.74 -34.07 -9.75
C ASP A 711 24.78 -32.97 -10.81
N TYR A 712 24.46 -31.74 -10.43
CA TYR A 712 24.56 -30.53 -11.24
C TYR A 712 24.81 -29.31 -10.34
N THR A 713 25.28 -28.20 -10.93
CA THR A 713 25.45 -26.93 -10.21
C THR A 713 24.27 -26.01 -10.48
N ASP A 714 23.56 -25.62 -9.41
CA ASP A 714 22.62 -24.49 -9.38
C ASP A 714 23.32 -23.25 -8.81
N ASN A 715 23.05 -22.07 -9.35
CA ASN A 715 23.58 -20.82 -8.84
C ASN A 715 22.67 -19.62 -9.15
N HIS A 716 22.32 -18.87 -8.11
CA HIS A 716 21.51 -17.66 -8.19
C HIS A 716 22.39 -16.46 -8.55
N GLY A 717 22.03 -15.80 -9.65
CA GLY A 717 22.64 -14.54 -10.09
C GLY A 717 21.59 -13.44 -10.17
N TYR A 718 21.91 -12.28 -9.58
CA TYR A 718 21.07 -11.09 -9.66
C TYR A 718 21.81 -9.97 -10.37
N SER A 719 21.17 -9.35 -11.37
CA SER A 719 21.63 -8.08 -11.91
C SER A 719 21.05 -6.93 -11.09
N SER A 720 21.92 -6.08 -10.52
CA SER A 720 21.52 -4.87 -9.76
C SER A 720 20.50 -5.11 -8.64
N HIS A 721 20.76 -6.09 -7.76
CA HIS A 721 19.92 -6.37 -6.58
C HIS A 721 19.66 -5.08 -5.77
N PRO A 722 18.41 -4.78 -5.37
CA PRO A 722 18.10 -3.54 -4.68
C PRO A 722 18.84 -3.44 -3.35
N ARG A 723 19.36 -2.24 -3.09
CA ARG A 723 19.72 -1.75 -1.75
C ARG A 723 18.65 -0.76 -1.33
N PHE A 724 18.54 -0.50 -0.03
CA PHE A 724 17.55 0.45 0.48
C PHE A 724 18.28 1.57 1.20
N ALA A 725 17.95 2.82 0.87
CA ALA A 725 18.72 3.98 1.33
C ALA A 725 18.67 4.18 2.85
N ALA A 726 17.58 3.76 3.50
CA ALA A 726 17.40 3.86 4.94
C ALA A 726 16.86 2.56 5.55
N LYS A 727 15.63 2.18 5.20
CA LYS A 727 14.94 1.01 5.79
C LYS A 727 14.86 -0.14 4.80
N SER A 728 15.28 -1.33 5.24
CA SER A 728 15.20 -2.54 4.43
C SER A 728 13.78 -2.78 3.92
N TRP A 729 13.64 -3.12 2.63
CA TRP A 729 12.36 -3.35 1.95
C TRP A 729 11.42 -2.13 1.88
N GLN A 730 11.97 -0.91 1.90
CA GLN A 730 11.23 0.35 1.75
C GLN A 730 11.91 1.30 0.77
N LEU A 731 11.10 2.09 0.04
CA LEU A 731 11.61 3.15 -0.81
C LEU A 731 12.20 4.31 0.02
N PRO A 732 13.18 5.05 -0.52
CA PRO A 732 13.77 4.87 -1.84
C PRO A 732 14.72 3.66 -1.90
N SER A 733 14.59 2.87 -2.96
CA SER A 733 15.54 1.79 -3.28
C SER A 733 16.67 2.32 -4.17
N LEU A 734 17.88 1.86 -3.90
CA LEU A 734 19.08 2.13 -4.67
C LEU A 734 19.35 0.92 -5.55
N VAL A 735 19.35 1.12 -6.85
CA VAL A 735 19.73 0.11 -7.84
C VAL A 735 21.00 0.57 -8.53
N THR A 736 21.95 -0.35 -8.72
CA THR A 736 23.26 0.01 -9.30
C THR A 736 23.21 0.29 -10.81
N GLN A 737 22.09 -0.04 -11.48
CA GLN A 737 21.88 0.06 -12.94
C GLN A 737 23.04 -0.50 -13.77
N ARG A 738 23.77 -1.50 -13.25
CA ARG A 738 24.88 -2.13 -13.97
C ARG A 738 24.31 -3.13 -14.96
N SER A 739 24.81 -3.09 -16.20
CA SER A 739 24.46 -4.05 -17.24
C SER A 739 24.76 -5.48 -16.77
N ALA A 740 23.80 -6.38 -16.97
CA ALA A 740 24.00 -7.82 -16.73
C ALA A 740 25.07 -8.41 -17.66
N ILE A 741 25.34 -7.78 -18.80
CA ILE A 741 26.29 -8.24 -19.82
C ILE A 741 27.67 -7.58 -19.64
N GLY A 742 27.73 -6.37 -19.08
CA GLY A 742 28.98 -5.61 -18.88
C GLY A 742 29.72 -5.86 -17.56
N SER A 743 29.18 -6.72 -16.69
CA SER A 743 29.83 -7.06 -15.43
C SER A 743 30.79 -8.24 -15.64
N PRO A 744 32.07 -8.17 -15.21
CA PRO A 744 33.06 -9.25 -15.40
C PRO A 744 32.72 -10.59 -14.70
N LEU A 745 31.54 -10.70 -14.10
CA LEU A 745 31.04 -11.87 -13.36
C LEU A 745 29.91 -12.62 -14.09
N SER A 746 29.42 -12.16 -15.25
CA SER A 746 28.28 -12.80 -15.94
C SER A 746 28.66 -13.92 -16.93
N LEU A 747 29.95 -14.23 -17.07
CA LEU A 747 30.45 -15.24 -18.03
C LEU A 747 31.42 -16.28 -17.42
N LEU A 748 31.46 -16.43 -16.09
CA LEU A 748 32.22 -17.50 -15.41
C LEU A 748 31.36 -18.35 -14.50
#